data_AF-A0A7S0NE39-F1
#
_entry.id   AF-A0A7S0NE39-F1
#
_cell.length_a   1.000
_cell.length_b   1.000
_cell.length_c   1.000
_cell.angle_alpha   90.00
_cell.angle_beta   90.00
_cell.angle_gamma   90.00
#
_symmetry.space_group_name_H-M   'P 1'
#
loop_
_entity.id
_entity.type
_entity.pdbx_description
1 polymer ?
#
loop_
_entity_poly.entity_id
_entity_poly.type
_entity_poly.pdbx_seq_one_letter_code
_entity_poly.pdbx_strand_id
1 'polypeptide(L)'
;RTGCAASRNVRTIAMLTAAVAFAWTGPAPLRVSTRRHRPAVMDDGLVADVVEDGPPAPLEVIQDMSTDIGQKFGPTAPAHPWAKPWTNLYEQEAVQLVKARSQLLKQPLKDDMANDEIFVSKDSIHILKHHGSYMQQDRSLKGKDKAQSYQFMLRLKVPCGEIPGPLYAELDDISNKWGHGDLRATTRQAFQLHGVLKSNLKDVIQAIANIGSNTYGGCGDISRNVMTPPVHFPNNKAYVYCQQYSRAMADLFKPMTDAFVELWLDGEKAHSVEYWQRDIGEFDLDKVRSHDNGNGIITGHPVEPLYGLTYLPKKFKIAFTVPGDNGVDLYINDIGCVVIMEPDGETLKGFNLVVGGGMGRTHKKEATFARAADHLGFVKKADFFEAMKAILAVQRDHGNREVRASARLKYLVHTLGIDSFRTLVEDYHGKAIEPWAPLPPWKYLDWMGWHEQGDGKLMLGINVVSGRISDTAEVRLKTCLRVLVDRYDLDMILTASQSLVLRNIAPADRMTVESTLKEHGIKMIDEVDAITRKSIACPAFPLCGLAMTEAERVQPDINAKLNAVLRKLGMANDDFVTRTTGCPNGCARPYMAEIAFVGSGPNAYQLWLGGSPDQAGRTGQPTSLFKMKYDDLEDTVEPIFTMWKTQRLTADEALGDFCHRVSIPAVEKYME
;
A
#
# COMPACT_ATOMS: atom_id res chain seq x y z
N ARG A 1 27.38 28.04 -55.50
CA ARG A 1 28.51 27.52 -56.32
C ARG A 1 28.87 26.14 -55.76
N THR A 2 29.03 25.11 -56.62
CA THR A 2 29.86 23.87 -56.45
C THR A 2 29.92 23.18 -55.06
N GLY A 3 29.55 21.91 -54.83
CA GLY A 3 29.67 20.67 -55.65
C GLY A 3 30.76 19.76 -55.03
N CYS A 4 30.77 18.40 -54.98
CA CYS A 4 29.99 17.26 -55.54
C CYS A 4 29.95 16.10 -54.48
N ALA A 5 29.12 15.03 -54.50
CA ALA A 5 29.00 13.86 -55.43
C ALA A 5 30.30 13.01 -55.56
N ALA A 6 30.36 11.67 -55.76
CA ALA A 6 29.43 10.50 -55.85
C ALA A 6 30.27 9.17 -55.93
N SER A 7 29.81 7.89 -55.94
CA SER A 7 28.72 7.12 -55.27
C SER A 7 28.75 5.60 -55.67
N ARG A 8 27.96 4.72 -55.01
CA ARG A 8 27.31 3.45 -55.51
C ARG A 8 28.00 2.05 -55.52
N ASN A 9 27.11 1.04 -55.69
CA ASN A 9 27.24 -0.42 -56.00
C ASN A 9 27.44 -1.36 -54.79
N VAL A 10 26.66 -2.42 -54.49
CA VAL A 10 25.61 -3.28 -55.14
C VAL A 10 26.10 -4.50 -55.95
N ARG A 11 25.74 -5.72 -55.50
CA ARG A 11 25.40 -6.93 -56.32
C ARG A 11 24.75 -8.06 -55.47
N THR A 12 24.24 -9.11 -56.13
CA THR A 12 23.20 -10.07 -55.63
C THR A 12 23.38 -11.47 -56.29
N ILE A 13 22.52 -12.47 -55.94
CA ILE A 13 22.25 -13.80 -56.62
C ILE A 13 23.13 -14.97 -56.12
N ALA A 14 22.71 -16.27 -56.06
CA ALA A 14 21.44 -16.96 -55.71
C ALA A 14 21.62 -18.51 -55.65
N MET A 15 20.66 -19.22 -55.03
CA MET A 15 20.21 -20.64 -55.18
C MET A 15 21.06 -21.75 -55.85
N LEU A 16 21.07 -22.96 -55.26
CA LEU A 16 20.40 -24.17 -55.82
C LEU A 16 20.38 -25.40 -54.86
N THR A 17 19.63 -26.45 -55.25
CA THR A 17 19.25 -27.62 -54.43
C THR A 17 19.58 -28.98 -55.10
N ALA A 18 19.76 -30.04 -54.30
CA ALA A 18 19.69 -31.44 -54.74
C ALA A 18 19.44 -32.40 -53.55
N ALA A 19 18.85 -33.58 -53.79
CA ALA A 19 18.63 -34.62 -52.77
C ALA A 19 18.59 -36.03 -53.39
N VAL A 20 19.11 -37.04 -52.67
CA VAL A 20 19.01 -38.49 -52.97
C VAL A 20 18.98 -39.26 -51.64
N ALA A 21 18.30 -40.42 -51.60
CA ALA A 21 18.27 -41.34 -50.45
C ALA A 21 18.60 -42.78 -50.90
N PHE A 22 18.99 -43.67 -49.98
CA PHE A 22 18.69 -45.12 -50.02
C PHE A 22 18.93 -45.79 -48.65
N ALA A 23 18.82 -47.12 -48.54
CA ALA A 23 18.21 -47.77 -47.37
C ALA A 23 19.01 -48.94 -46.73
N TRP A 24 18.74 -49.13 -45.42
CA TRP A 24 18.53 -50.40 -44.67
C TRP A 24 19.62 -51.50 -44.65
N THR A 25 20.12 -51.82 -43.44
CA THR A 25 20.16 -53.19 -42.82
C THR A 25 20.85 -53.17 -41.44
N GLY A 26 20.59 -54.16 -40.58
CA GLY A 26 21.33 -54.45 -39.33
C GLY A 26 22.16 -55.74 -39.43
N PRO A 27 22.71 -56.33 -38.33
CA PRO A 27 22.36 -56.13 -36.92
C PRO A 27 23.56 -55.81 -35.96
N ALA A 28 23.28 -55.85 -34.65
CA ALA A 28 24.22 -55.69 -33.52
C ALA A 28 25.04 -57.00 -33.24
N PRO A 29 25.96 -57.09 -32.24
CA PRO A 29 26.26 -56.14 -31.16
C PRO A 29 27.75 -55.95 -30.76
N LEU A 30 28.04 -54.93 -29.93
CA LEU A 30 28.84 -55.06 -28.69
C LEU A 30 28.85 -53.75 -27.85
N ARG A 31 29.30 -53.85 -26.59
CA ARG A 31 29.43 -52.72 -25.64
C ARG A 31 30.74 -51.96 -25.84
N VAL A 32 30.75 -50.64 -25.58
CA VAL A 32 31.65 -49.95 -24.62
C VAL A 32 31.27 -48.46 -24.49
N SER A 33 31.54 -47.86 -23.33
CA SER A 33 31.29 -46.45 -23.02
C SER A 33 32.32 -45.50 -23.64
N THR A 34 31.89 -44.35 -24.18
CA THR A 34 32.58 -43.04 -24.01
C THR A 34 31.73 -41.87 -24.54
N ARG A 35 32.02 -40.65 -24.07
CA ARG A 35 31.32 -39.40 -24.47
C ARG A 35 31.84 -38.84 -25.81
N ARG A 36 30.94 -38.41 -26.71
CA ARG A 36 31.04 -37.22 -27.59
C ARG A 36 29.65 -36.94 -28.21
N HIS A 37 28.98 -35.79 -28.00
CA HIS A 37 29.21 -34.43 -28.52
C HIS A 37 28.86 -34.21 -30.02
N ARG A 38 27.63 -33.75 -30.31
CA ARG A 38 27.17 -32.82 -31.38
C ARG A 38 25.64 -32.91 -31.58
N PRO A 39 24.98 -31.92 -32.23
CA PRO A 39 25.37 -30.53 -32.49
C PRO A 39 24.43 -29.53 -31.78
N ALA A 40 24.68 -28.23 -31.91
CA ALA A 40 23.76 -27.18 -31.46
C ALA A 40 22.85 -26.68 -32.60
N VAL A 41 21.60 -26.41 -32.27
CA VAL A 41 20.69 -25.46 -32.95
C VAL A 41 20.10 -24.58 -31.84
N MET A 42 19.83 -23.31 -32.11
CA MET A 42 19.46 -22.32 -31.11
C MET A 42 18.02 -22.53 -30.60
N ASP A 43 17.80 -22.21 -29.33
CA ASP A 43 16.50 -21.83 -28.79
C ASP A 43 16.73 -20.74 -27.75
N ASP A 44 16.25 -19.51 -28.00
CA ASP A 44 16.57 -18.30 -27.21
C ASP A 44 15.69 -18.20 -25.95
N GLY A 45 15.73 -19.27 -25.15
CA GLY A 45 14.87 -19.53 -24.00
C GLY A 45 15.43 -19.05 -22.65
N LEU A 46 15.96 -17.83 -22.55
CA LEU A 46 16.21 -17.21 -21.23
C LEU A 46 14.90 -16.75 -20.58
N VAL A 47 14.07 -17.74 -20.24
CA VAL A 47 13.05 -17.67 -19.20
C VAL A 47 13.75 -17.12 -17.96
N ALA A 48 13.27 -16.00 -17.42
CA ALA A 48 13.78 -15.52 -16.14
C ALA A 48 13.50 -16.58 -15.09
N ASP A 49 14.48 -16.88 -14.23
CA ASP A 49 14.31 -17.82 -13.12
C ASP A 49 13.15 -17.39 -12.21
N VAL A 50 11.96 -17.91 -12.54
CA VAL A 50 11.02 -18.38 -11.55
C VAL A 50 11.83 -19.36 -10.73
N VAL A 51 12.18 -18.96 -9.51
CA VAL A 51 12.56 -19.94 -8.49
C VAL A 51 11.38 -20.90 -8.44
N GLU A 52 11.56 -22.10 -8.97
CA GLU A 52 10.62 -23.18 -8.72
C GLU A 52 10.60 -23.34 -7.21
N ASP A 53 9.51 -22.92 -6.58
CA ASP A 53 9.14 -23.43 -5.27
C ASP A 53 9.07 -24.95 -5.47
N GLY A 54 10.14 -25.64 -5.05
CA GLY A 54 10.20 -27.09 -5.07
C GLY A 54 9.07 -27.70 -4.23
N PRO A 55 8.98 -29.04 -4.11
CA PRO A 55 8.09 -29.64 -3.13
C PRO A 55 8.31 -28.92 -1.79
N PRO A 56 7.26 -28.32 -1.19
CA PRO A 56 7.43 -27.35 -0.12
C PRO A 56 8.27 -28.00 0.98
N ALA A 57 9.34 -27.29 1.40
CA ALA A 57 10.22 -27.79 2.44
C ALA A 57 9.35 -28.30 3.61
N PRO A 58 9.54 -29.54 4.07
CA PRO A 58 8.65 -30.15 5.05
C PRO A 58 8.52 -29.20 6.22
N LEU A 59 7.28 -28.88 6.59
CA LEU A 59 6.99 -27.84 7.57
C LEU A 59 7.82 -28.10 8.82
N GLU A 60 8.82 -27.25 9.07
CA GLU A 60 9.65 -27.38 10.26
C GLU A 60 8.72 -27.26 11.44
N VAL A 61 8.65 -28.31 12.27
CA VAL A 61 7.80 -28.32 13.45
C VAL A 61 8.46 -27.45 14.50
N ILE A 62 8.07 -26.19 14.51
CA ILE A 62 8.73 -25.12 15.27
C ILE A 62 8.08 -25.01 16.64
N GLN A 63 8.79 -25.46 17.66
CA GLN A 63 8.50 -25.05 19.03
C GLN A 63 8.72 -23.53 19.15
N ASP A 64 7.70 -22.79 19.58
CA ASP A 64 7.78 -21.35 19.78
C ASP A 64 8.60 -21.03 21.04
N MET A 65 9.73 -20.36 20.84
CA MET A 65 10.67 -19.99 21.91
C MET A 65 10.12 -18.87 22.82
N SER A 66 8.88 -18.40 22.61
CA SER A 66 8.27 -17.37 23.44
C SER A 66 8.20 -17.77 24.91
N THR A 67 7.91 -19.04 25.22
CA THR A 67 7.89 -19.57 26.59
C THR A 67 9.27 -19.53 27.24
N ASP A 68 10.32 -19.76 26.45
CA ASP A 68 11.70 -19.91 26.93
C ASP A 68 12.28 -18.58 27.42
N ILE A 69 11.71 -17.46 26.95
CA ILE A 69 12.00 -16.09 27.40
C ILE A 69 10.91 -15.52 28.34
N GLY A 70 10.01 -16.37 28.85
CA GLY A 70 8.99 -15.99 29.84
C GLY A 70 7.75 -15.27 29.29
N GLN A 71 7.55 -15.23 27.97
CA GLN A 71 6.32 -14.69 27.37
C GLN A 71 5.13 -15.62 27.69
N LYS A 72 4.07 -15.05 28.24
CA LYS A 72 2.86 -15.77 28.69
C LYS A 72 1.85 -16.01 27.58
N PHE A 73 1.65 -15.02 26.71
CA PHE A 73 0.61 -15.03 25.68
C PHE A 73 1.17 -14.79 24.29
N GLY A 74 0.67 -15.52 23.30
CA GLY A 74 1.16 -15.49 21.92
C GLY A 74 0.36 -16.40 20.99
N PRO A 75 0.83 -16.64 19.76
CA PRO A 75 0.12 -17.46 18.77
C PRO A 75 0.04 -18.95 19.13
N THR A 76 0.92 -19.42 20.00
CA THR A 76 1.05 -20.81 20.47
C THR A 76 0.43 -21.02 21.85
N ALA A 77 0.35 -19.95 22.65
CA ALA A 77 -0.37 -19.86 23.91
C ALA A 77 -1.34 -18.65 23.88
N PRO A 78 -2.47 -18.74 23.14
CA PRO A 78 -3.46 -17.67 23.10
C PRO A 78 -4.11 -17.53 24.49
N ALA A 79 -4.34 -16.30 24.95
CA ALA A 79 -4.91 -16.07 26.29
C ALA A 79 -6.33 -16.66 26.44
N HIS A 80 -7.13 -16.54 25.38
CA HIS A 80 -8.48 -17.11 25.30
C HIS A 80 -8.50 -18.18 24.20
N PRO A 81 -9.01 -19.40 24.44
CA PRO A 81 -9.07 -20.45 23.43
C PRO A 81 -10.19 -20.18 22.42
N TRP A 82 -9.94 -20.37 21.13
CA TRP A 82 -10.98 -20.29 20.09
C TRP A 82 -10.76 -21.30 18.96
N ALA A 83 -11.83 -21.91 18.47
CA ALA A 83 -11.78 -22.91 17.40
C ALA A 83 -11.45 -22.27 16.05
N LYS A 84 -10.40 -22.77 15.38
CA LYS A 84 -9.88 -22.29 14.09
C LYS A 84 -9.43 -23.48 13.23
N PRO A 85 -9.38 -23.35 11.89
CA PRO A 85 -8.83 -24.36 11.00
C PRO A 85 -7.29 -24.31 10.89
N TRP A 86 -6.63 -23.50 11.74
CA TRP A 86 -5.18 -23.44 11.92
C TRP A 86 -4.85 -23.47 13.41
N THR A 87 -3.72 -24.07 13.77
CA THR A 87 -3.21 -24.17 15.15
C THR A 87 -2.19 -23.10 15.48
N ASN A 88 -1.36 -22.68 14.51
CA ASN A 88 -0.10 -21.93 14.69
C ASN A 88 0.97 -22.61 15.59
N LEU A 89 0.65 -23.74 16.24
CA LEU A 89 1.47 -24.34 17.30
C LEU A 89 2.58 -25.24 16.75
N TYR A 90 2.27 -26.01 15.70
CA TYR A 90 3.19 -26.98 15.10
C TYR A 90 3.68 -26.54 13.72
N GLU A 91 2.84 -25.84 12.96
CA GLU A 91 3.13 -25.39 11.60
C GLU A 91 3.19 -23.86 11.58
N GLN A 92 4.29 -23.29 11.05
CA GLN A 92 4.46 -21.85 10.88
C GLN A 92 5.29 -21.53 9.63
N GLU A 93 5.01 -20.40 8.97
CA GLU A 93 5.83 -19.95 7.85
C GLU A 93 7.26 -19.58 8.32
N ALA A 94 8.26 -19.77 7.45
CA ALA A 94 9.65 -19.42 7.74
C ALA A 94 9.87 -17.95 8.19
N VAL A 95 8.97 -17.03 7.84
CA VAL A 95 9.05 -15.62 8.29
C VAL A 95 8.79 -15.46 9.79
N GLN A 96 8.09 -16.39 10.44
CA GLN A 96 7.92 -16.36 11.89
C GLN A 96 9.24 -16.73 12.58
N LEU A 97 9.97 -17.75 12.07
CA LEU A 97 11.32 -18.09 12.52
C LEU A 97 12.30 -16.93 12.38
N VAL A 98 12.32 -16.28 11.22
CA VAL A 98 13.19 -15.13 10.97
C VAL A 98 12.94 -14.02 12.00
N LYS A 99 11.67 -13.72 12.34
CA LYS A 99 11.35 -12.79 13.43
C LYS A 99 11.82 -13.31 14.79
N ALA A 100 11.50 -14.55 15.16
CA ALA A 100 11.84 -15.11 16.47
C ALA A 100 13.36 -15.16 16.74
N ARG A 101 14.16 -15.50 15.72
CA ARG A 101 15.62 -15.59 15.83
C ARG A 101 16.35 -14.24 15.65
N SER A 102 15.64 -13.18 15.26
CA SER A 102 16.25 -11.88 14.91
C SER A 102 16.76 -11.02 16.07
N GLN A 103 16.71 -11.49 17.32
CA GLN A 103 17.08 -10.68 18.49
C GLN A 103 16.33 -9.33 18.51
N LEU A 104 15.00 -9.39 18.38
CA LEU A 104 14.11 -8.23 18.23
C LEU A 104 14.44 -7.36 17.02
N LEU A 105 14.47 -7.96 15.82
CA LEU A 105 14.67 -7.27 14.53
C LEU A 105 16.09 -6.71 14.32
N LYS A 106 17.10 -7.14 15.07
CA LYS A 106 18.50 -6.74 14.87
C LYS A 106 19.21 -7.62 13.82
N GLN A 107 19.11 -8.94 13.93
CA GLN A 107 19.86 -9.91 13.13
C GLN A 107 19.01 -10.68 12.10
N PRO A 108 19.59 -11.18 10.99
CA PRO A 108 20.98 -10.98 10.54
C PRO A 108 21.23 -9.63 9.84
N LEU A 109 20.30 -8.67 9.97
CA LEU A 109 20.39 -7.38 9.27
C LEU A 109 21.57 -6.52 9.73
N LYS A 110 21.95 -6.55 11.02
CA LYS A 110 23.11 -5.81 11.53
C LYS A 110 24.41 -6.31 10.90
N ASP A 111 24.57 -7.63 10.78
CA ASP A 111 25.73 -8.25 10.12
C ASP A 111 25.72 -7.99 8.60
N ASP A 112 24.54 -8.04 7.96
CA ASP A 112 24.39 -7.70 6.54
C ASP A 112 24.73 -6.24 6.24
N MET A 113 24.30 -5.29 7.08
CA MET A 113 24.60 -3.87 6.91
C MET A 113 26.07 -3.52 7.16
N ALA A 114 26.84 -4.40 7.79
CA ALA A 114 28.27 -4.24 8.05
C ALA A 114 29.19 -4.81 6.95
N ASN A 115 28.65 -5.41 5.88
CA ASN A 115 29.43 -6.00 4.79
C ASN A 115 29.28 -5.27 3.44
N ASP A 116 30.29 -5.44 2.57
CA ASP A 116 30.44 -4.72 1.29
C ASP A 116 29.49 -5.18 0.16
N GLU A 117 28.65 -6.21 0.38
CA GLU A 117 27.71 -6.67 -0.65
C GLU A 117 26.67 -5.60 -0.97
N ILE A 118 26.29 -5.44 -2.24
CA ILE A 118 25.29 -4.43 -2.65
C ILE A 118 23.82 -4.79 -2.28
N PHE A 119 23.62 -5.97 -1.68
CA PHE A 119 22.32 -6.51 -1.27
C PHE A 119 22.32 -6.90 0.22
N VAL A 120 21.19 -7.44 0.70
CA VAL A 120 21.06 -8.08 2.02
C VAL A 120 20.47 -9.48 1.87
N SER A 121 20.77 -10.38 2.82
CA SER A 121 20.35 -11.79 2.78
C SER A 121 18.82 -12.00 2.75
N LYS A 122 18.40 -13.22 2.38
CA LYS A 122 16.99 -13.63 2.30
C LYS A 122 16.20 -13.33 3.59
N ASP A 123 16.83 -13.46 4.74
CA ASP A 123 16.19 -13.27 6.04
C ASP A 123 16.21 -11.79 6.46
N SER A 124 17.32 -11.10 6.21
CA SER A 124 17.40 -9.63 6.36
C SER A 124 16.40 -8.89 5.48
N ILE A 125 16.04 -9.39 4.29
CA ILE A 125 14.93 -8.88 3.48
C ILE A 125 13.60 -8.86 4.27
N HIS A 126 13.41 -9.68 5.31
CA HIS A 126 12.22 -9.68 6.16
C HIS A 126 12.36 -8.76 7.38
N ILE A 127 13.56 -8.66 7.95
CA ILE A 127 13.87 -7.77 9.07
C ILE A 127 13.91 -6.30 8.65
N LEU A 128 14.55 -5.99 7.52
CA LEU A 128 14.67 -4.65 6.92
C LEU A 128 13.31 -3.99 6.67
N LYS A 129 12.29 -4.81 6.35
CA LYS A 129 10.91 -4.33 6.20
C LYS A 129 10.37 -3.72 7.49
N HIS A 130 10.78 -4.12 8.68
CA HIS A 130 10.29 -3.48 9.90
C HIS A 130 10.85 -2.04 10.04
N HIS A 131 12.07 -1.81 9.55
CA HIS A 131 12.74 -0.51 9.41
C HIS A 131 12.26 0.33 8.19
N GLY A 132 11.11 -0.02 7.62
CA GLY A 132 10.47 0.75 6.55
C GLY A 132 11.01 0.52 5.14
N SER A 133 12.11 -0.22 4.99
CA SER A 133 12.81 -0.39 3.71
C SER A 133 12.46 -1.70 2.97
N TYR A 134 12.62 -1.68 1.66
CA TYR A 134 12.46 -2.81 0.75
C TYR A 134 13.63 -2.82 -0.24
N MET A 135 14.39 -3.91 -0.27
CA MET A 135 15.32 -4.17 -1.36
C MET A 135 14.56 -4.43 -2.67
N GLN A 136 15.09 -3.89 -3.77
CA GLN A 136 14.56 -3.92 -5.12
C GLN A 136 15.68 -4.13 -6.14
N GLN A 137 15.30 -4.43 -7.38
CA GLN A 137 16.15 -4.42 -8.57
C GLN A 137 15.36 -3.77 -9.70
N ASP A 138 16.05 -3.20 -10.68
CA ASP A 138 15.40 -2.77 -11.92
C ASP A 138 15.06 -3.99 -12.77
N ARG A 139 13.76 -4.22 -13.00
CA ARG A 139 13.25 -5.34 -13.80
C ARG A 139 13.19 -5.07 -15.30
N SER A 140 13.53 -3.86 -15.75
CA SER A 140 13.76 -3.56 -17.18
C SER A 140 15.13 -4.06 -17.64
N LEU A 141 16.11 -4.09 -16.74
CA LEU A 141 17.46 -4.59 -16.99
C LEU A 141 17.52 -6.13 -17.02
N LYS A 142 18.58 -6.67 -17.65
CA LYS A 142 18.85 -8.10 -17.77
C LYS A 142 20.29 -8.43 -17.41
N GLY A 143 20.60 -9.71 -17.23
CA GLY A 143 21.96 -10.22 -17.05
C GLY A 143 22.74 -9.50 -15.94
N LYS A 144 23.96 -9.08 -16.27
CA LYS A 144 24.88 -8.39 -15.34
C LYS A 144 24.29 -7.08 -14.82
N ASP A 145 23.69 -6.27 -15.68
CA ASP A 145 23.19 -4.94 -15.32
C ASP A 145 22.07 -5.05 -14.28
N LYS A 146 21.18 -6.05 -14.43
CA LYS A 146 20.18 -6.39 -13.41
C LYS A 146 20.83 -6.83 -12.10
N ALA A 147 21.84 -7.70 -12.15
CA ALA A 147 22.56 -8.17 -10.96
C ALA A 147 23.26 -7.02 -10.20
N GLN A 148 23.66 -5.95 -10.90
CA GLN A 148 24.24 -4.74 -10.30
C GLN A 148 23.20 -3.68 -9.92
N SER A 149 21.93 -3.84 -10.28
CA SER A 149 20.84 -2.86 -10.06
C SER A 149 20.18 -2.92 -8.66
N TYR A 150 20.83 -3.53 -7.67
CA TYR A 150 20.29 -3.59 -6.31
C TYR A 150 20.19 -2.21 -5.69
N GLN A 151 18.99 -1.87 -5.25
CA GLN A 151 18.63 -0.58 -4.64
C GLN A 151 17.54 -0.78 -3.60
N PHE A 152 17.24 0.26 -2.83
CA PHE A 152 16.33 0.21 -1.70
C PHE A 152 15.28 1.31 -1.82
N MET A 153 14.01 0.93 -1.66
CA MET A 153 12.93 1.88 -1.39
C MET A 153 12.71 2.00 0.10
N LEU A 154 12.62 3.23 0.58
CA LEU A 154 12.20 3.55 1.95
C LEU A 154 10.77 4.06 1.93
N ARG A 155 9.99 3.71 2.96
CA ARG A 155 8.69 4.36 3.24
C ARG A 155 8.68 4.94 4.64
N LEU A 156 8.28 6.20 4.74
CA LEU A 156 8.07 6.88 6.03
C LEU A 156 6.85 6.34 6.78
N LYS A 157 6.82 6.55 8.10
CA LYS A 157 5.61 6.47 8.93
C LYS A 157 5.36 7.88 9.49
N VAL A 158 4.38 8.56 8.90
CA VAL A 158 3.97 9.94 9.20
C VAL A 158 2.46 9.97 9.46
N PRO A 159 2.01 9.85 10.72
CA PRO A 159 0.59 9.76 11.04
C PRO A 159 -0.17 10.99 10.55
N CYS A 160 -1.43 10.78 10.19
CA CYS A 160 -2.30 11.78 9.52
C CYS A 160 -1.84 12.22 8.12
N GLY A 161 -0.67 11.78 7.65
CA GLY A 161 -0.10 12.21 6.37
C GLY A 161 0.69 13.50 6.40
N GLU A 162 0.92 14.05 7.59
CA GLU A 162 1.56 15.35 7.75
C GLU A 162 3.04 15.30 7.38
N ILE A 163 3.48 16.25 6.55
CA ILE A 163 4.87 16.51 6.23
C ILE A 163 5.11 17.99 6.54
N PRO A 164 5.82 18.31 7.63
CA PRO A 164 6.23 19.68 7.90
C PRO A 164 7.10 20.24 6.77
N GLY A 165 7.06 21.56 6.53
CA GLY A 165 7.86 22.21 5.48
C GLY A 165 9.35 21.79 5.47
N PRO A 166 10.07 21.89 6.60
CA PRO A 166 11.47 21.42 6.71
C PRO A 166 11.67 19.92 6.43
N LEU A 167 10.70 19.06 6.74
CA LEU A 167 10.77 17.63 6.40
C LEU A 167 10.60 17.42 4.88
N TYR A 168 9.77 18.22 4.20
CA TYR A 168 9.71 18.15 2.74
C TYR A 168 11.05 18.57 2.11
N ALA A 169 11.64 19.68 2.56
CA ALA A 169 12.94 20.15 2.07
C ALA A 169 14.07 19.11 2.26
N GLU A 170 14.16 18.48 3.44
CA GLU A 170 15.14 17.41 3.69
C GLU A 170 14.89 16.18 2.79
N LEU A 171 13.63 15.77 2.58
CA LEU A 171 13.30 14.67 1.67
C LEU A 171 13.57 15.01 0.18
N ASP A 172 13.38 16.26 -0.20
CA ASP A 172 13.68 16.80 -1.52
C ASP A 172 15.20 16.71 -1.81
N ASP A 173 16.03 17.17 -0.87
CA ASP A 173 17.50 17.13 -0.94
C ASP A 173 18.05 15.70 -0.84
N ILE A 174 17.55 14.88 0.10
CA ILE A 174 17.87 13.44 0.20
C ILE A 174 17.57 12.73 -1.13
N SER A 175 16.42 12.99 -1.74
CA SER A 175 16.03 12.31 -2.98
C SER A 175 16.89 12.71 -4.18
N ASN A 176 17.37 13.97 -4.24
CA ASN A 176 18.35 14.43 -5.21
C ASN A 176 19.75 13.82 -4.99
N LYS A 177 20.17 13.68 -3.73
CA LYS A 177 21.53 13.27 -3.34
C LYS A 177 21.76 11.76 -3.37
N TRP A 178 20.76 10.99 -2.96
CA TRP A 178 20.89 9.55 -2.67
C TRP A 178 19.80 8.68 -3.32
N GLY A 179 18.79 9.26 -3.96
CA GLY A 179 17.71 8.54 -4.64
C GLY A 179 17.65 8.79 -6.14
N HIS A 180 16.52 8.49 -6.76
CA HIS A 180 16.25 8.75 -8.18
C HIS A 180 15.89 10.22 -8.52
N GLY A 181 16.07 11.17 -7.59
CA GLY A 181 15.59 12.54 -7.77
C GLY A 181 14.06 12.71 -7.65
N ASP A 182 13.32 11.67 -7.26
CA ASP A 182 11.85 11.72 -7.12
C ASP A 182 11.37 11.37 -5.70
N LEU A 183 10.13 11.80 -5.40
CA LEU A 183 9.35 11.36 -4.25
C LEU A 183 8.02 10.76 -4.73
N ARG A 184 7.45 9.84 -3.93
CA ARG A 184 6.21 9.13 -4.27
C ARG A 184 5.22 9.15 -3.13
N ALA A 185 4.24 10.05 -3.18
CA ALA A 185 3.10 10.06 -2.27
C ALA A 185 2.25 8.78 -2.47
N THR A 186 1.63 8.25 -1.42
CA THR A 186 1.08 6.88 -1.41
C THR A 186 -0.37 6.77 -0.99
N THR A 187 -1.00 5.63 -1.32
CA THR A 187 -2.34 5.23 -0.85
C THR A 187 -2.46 5.01 0.67
N ARG A 188 -1.43 5.41 1.45
CA ARG A 188 -1.40 5.43 2.91
C ARG A 188 -0.77 6.71 3.49
N GLN A 189 -0.87 7.82 2.77
CA GLN A 189 -0.49 9.15 3.28
C GLN A 189 0.95 9.18 3.82
N ALA A 190 1.90 8.69 3.03
CA ALA A 190 3.31 8.67 3.39
C ALA A 190 4.14 8.76 2.11
N PHE A 191 5.34 9.32 2.17
CA PHE A 191 6.28 9.26 1.06
C PHE A 191 6.97 7.90 0.95
N GLN A 192 7.22 7.49 -0.29
CA GLN A 192 8.26 6.55 -0.67
C GLN A 192 9.39 7.30 -1.39
N LEU A 193 10.62 6.90 -1.07
CA LEU A 193 11.85 7.25 -1.79
C LEU A 193 12.38 5.99 -2.47
N HIS A 194 12.88 6.10 -3.70
CA HIS A 194 13.47 4.99 -4.48
C HIS A 194 14.91 5.31 -4.90
N GLY A 195 15.69 4.29 -5.27
CA GLY A 195 17.05 4.45 -5.79
C GLY A 195 18.18 4.39 -4.77
N VAL A 196 17.89 4.32 -3.47
CA VAL A 196 18.93 4.39 -2.43
C VAL A 196 19.82 3.14 -2.45
N LEU A 197 21.14 3.34 -2.52
CA LEU A 197 22.12 2.25 -2.44
C LEU A 197 22.29 1.78 -0.99
N LYS A 198 22.62 0.50 -0.78
CA LYS A 198 22.84 -0.06 0.57
C LYS A 198 23.83 0.77 1.40
N SER A 199 24.93 1.20 0.77
CA SER A 199 25.99 2.02 1.36
C SER A 199 25.51 3.37 1.91
N ASN A 200 24.39 3.91 1.41
CA ASN A 200 23.80 5.17 1.89
C ASN A 200 22.49 4.96 2.65
N LEU A 201 22.04 3.73 2.82
CA LEU A 201 20.76 3.42 3.46
C LEU A 201 20.74 3.86 4.93
N LYS A 202 21.89 3.79 5.62
CA LYS A 202 22.04 4.33 6.97
C LYS A 202 21.98 5.86 6.97
N ASP A 203 22.78 6.53 6.14
CA ASP A 203 22.80 8.01 6.03
C ASP A 203 21.38 8.58 5.85
N VAL A 204 20.62 7.96 4.92
CA VAL A 204 19.24 8.37 4.59
C VAL A 204 18.28 8.15 5.76
N ILE A 205 18.36 7.03 6.47
CA ILE A 205 17.48 6.76 7.63
C ILE A 205 17.85 7.69 8.80
N GLN A 206 19.14 7.93 9.04
CA GLN A 206 19.64 8.80 10.11
C GLN A 206 19.26 10.27 9.86
N ALA A 207 19.34 10.75 8.62
CA ALA A 207 18.89 12.09 8.24
C ALA A 207 17.37 12.28 8.47
N ILE A 208 16.55 11.33 7.98
CA ILE A 208 15.08 11.33 8.18
C ILE A 208 14.73 11.28 9.68
N ALA A 209 15.50 10.57 10.50
CA ALA A 209 15.33 10.54 11.95
C ALA A 209 15.67 11.89 12.61
N ASN A 210 16.83 12.46 12.27
CA ASN A 210 17.35 13.68 12.89
C ASN A 210 16.51 14.93 12.60
N ILE A 211 15.76 14.97 11.48
CA ILE A 211 14.79 16.03 11.17
C ILE A 211 13.40 15.81 11.80
N GLY A 212 13.22 14.79 12.67
CA GLY A 212 12.00 14.57 13.43
C GLY A 212 10.92 13.75 12.71
N SER A 213 11.33 12.77 11.91
CA SER A 213 10.45 11.79 11.25
C SER A 213 10.99 10.36 11.43
N ASN A 214 10.36 9.34 10.84
CA ASN A 214 10.95 7.99 10.82
C ASN A 214 10.44 7.14 9.64
N THR A 215 11.10 5.99 9.42
CA THR A 215 10.65 4.90 8.54
C THR A 215 10.13 3.68 9.30
N TYR A 216 10.27 3.63 10.63
CA TYR A 216 9.98 2.47 11.46
C TYR A 216 8.48 2.13 11.46
N GLY A 217 8.11 0.94 10.99
CA GLY A 217 6.71 0.57 10.78
C GLY A 217 6.08 1.07 9.48
N GLY A 218 6.82 1.75 8.58
CA GLY A 218 6.35 2.00 7.21
C GLY A 218 6.08 0.69 6.43
N CYS A 219 6.74 -0.39 6.85
CA CYS A 219 6.73 -1.73 6.26
C CYS A 219 6.61 -2.83 7.37
N GLY A 220 7.07 -4.07 7.16
CA GLY A 220 7.15 -5.13 8.20
C GLY A 220 5.85 -5.89 8.48
N ASP A 221 5.79 -6.66 9.56
CA ASP A 221 4.57 -7.33 10.08
C ASP A 221 4.18 -6.75 11.45
N ILE A 222 4.05 -5.43 11.44
CA ILE A 222 3.69 -4.53 12.54
C ILE A 222 2.66 -3.48 12.03
N SER A 223 2.16 -2.63 12.92
CA SER A 223 1.25 -1.53 12.57
C SER A 223 1.87 -0.57 11.55
N ARG A 224 1.06 -0.14 10.59
CA ARG A 224 1.42 0.77 9.50
C ARG A 224 1.13 2.23 9.83
N ASN A 225 1.49 3.10 8.90
CA ASN A 225 1.03 4.48 8.93
C ASN A 225 -0.49 4.57 9.13
N VAL A 226 -0.89 5.43 10.06
CA VAL A 226 -2.28 5.65 10.49
C VAL A 226 -2.85 6.82 9.70
N MET A 227 -3.99 6.57 9.04
CA MET A 227 -4.60 7.50 8.08
C MET A 227 -5.66 8.39 8.73
N THR A 228 -5.86 9.59 8.20
CA THR A 228 -6.94 10.54 8.52
C THR A 228 -7.39 11.27 7.24
N PRO A 229 -8.55 11.93 7.22
CA PRO A 229 -8.81 12.97 6.23
C PRO A 229 -7.62 13.93 6.10
N PRO A 230 -7.21 14.31 4.87
CA PRO A 230 -5.99 15.09 4.62
C PRO A 230 -6.21 16.60 4.82
N VAL A 231 -6.86 16.96 5.92
CA VAL A 231 -7.31 18.32 6.25
C VAL A 231 -7.01 18.62 7.71
N HIS A 232 -6.81 19.89 8.03
CA HIS A 232 -6.60 20.39 9.38
C HIS A 232 -7.59 21.51 9.67
N PHE A 233 -8.68 21.20 10.37
CA PHE A 233 -9.72 22.15 10.76
C PHE A 233 -9.67 22.39 12.28
N PRO A 234 -8.84 23.33 12.79
CA PRO A 234 -8.71 23.59 14.23
C PRO A 234 -10.01 24.07 14.89
N ASN A 235 -10.95 24.62 14.12
CA ASN A 235 -12.29 25.01 14.57
C ASN A 235 -13.32 23.85 14.57
N ASN A 236 -12.94 22.63 14.17
CA ASN A 236 -13.83 21.48 14.14
C ASN A 236 -13.25 20.31 14.96
N LYS A 237 -13.75 20.15 16.19
CA LYS A 237 -13.23 19.18 17.16
C LYS A 237 -13.24 17.74 16.65
N ALA A 238 -14.18 17.34 15.79
CA ALA A 238 -14.21 15.99 15.25
C ALA A 238 -12.94 15.67 14.44
N TYR A 239 -12.46 16.62 13.63
CA TYR A 239 -11.20 16.46 12.89
C TYR A 239 -9.97 16.60 13.81
N VAL A 240 -10.01 17.48 14.82
CA VAL A 240 -8.93 17.58 15.83
C VAL A 240 -8.75 16.26 16.58
N TYR A 241 -9.82 15.65 17.09
CA TYR A 241 -9.77 14.35 17.73
C TYR A 241 -9.37 13.22 16.77
N CYS A 242 -9.81 13.28 15.50
CA CYS A 242 -9.39 12.36 14.45
C CYS A 242 -7.85 12.36 14.26
N GLN A 243 -7.23 13.55 14.18
CA GLN A 243 -5.78 13.70 14.10
C GLN A 243 -5.08 13.26 15.40
N GLN A 244 -5.56 13.75 16.55
CA GLN A 244 -4.96 13.48 17.87
C GLN A 244 -4.89 11.97 18.18
N TYR A 245 -6.01 11.25 18.00
CA TYR A 245 -6.06 9.80 18.24
C TYR A 245 -5.35 8.98 17.15
N SER A 246 -5.25 9.48 15.92
CA SER A 246 -4.42 8.87 14.86
C SER A 246 -2.93 8.90 15.23
N ARG A 247 -2.42 10.07 15.66
CA ARG A 247 -1.05 10.23 16.18
C ARG A 247 -0.81 9.32 17.40
N ALA A 248 -1.75 9.30 18.34
CA ALA A 248 -1.66 8.45 19.54
C ALA A 248 -1.64 6.96 19.23
N MET A 249 -2.46 6.48 18.28
CA MET A 249 -2.43 5.07 17.85
C MET A 249 -1.15 4.70 17.08
N ALA A 250 -0.54 5.66 16.38
CA ALA A 250 0.73 5.43 15.70
C ALA A 250 1.88 5.22 16.71
N ASP A 251 1.83 5.87 17.87
CA ASP A 251 2.81 5.67 18.96
C ASP A 251 2.45 4.48 19.87
N LEU A 252 1.18 4.29 20.27
CA LEU A 252 0.75 3.15 21.09
C LEU A 252 1.16 1.81 20.46
N PHE A 253 1.04 1.68 19.13
CA PHE A 253 1.48 0.51 18.36
C PHE A 253 2.85 0.69 17.68
N LYS A 254 3.68 1.62 18.13
CA LYS A 254 5.13 1.61 17.88
C LYS A 254 5.72 0.41 18.62
N PRO A 255 6.51 -0.47 17.96
CA PRO A 255 7.25 -1.50 18.66
C PRO A 255 8.30 -0.87 19.58
N MET A 256 8.61 -1.58 20.67
CA MET A 256 9.42 -1.06 21.78
C MET A 256 10.90 -1.46 21.71
N THR A 257 11.31 -2.27 20.73
CA THR A 257 12.73 -2.57 20.54
C THR A 257 13.56 -1.36 20.13
N ASP A 258 14.73 -1.28 20.76
CA ASP A 258 15.90 -0.47 20.45
C ASP A 258 16.54 -0.75 19.07
N ALA A 259 16.15 -1.78 18.32
CA ALA A 259 16.79 -2.18 17.07
C ALA A 259 16.89 -1.05 16.01
N PHE A 260 15.89 -0.17 15.91
CA PHE A 260 15.98 0.98 15.00
C PHE A 260 17.09 1.97 15.44
N VAL A 261 17.25 2.15 16.75
CA VAL A 261 18.26 3.05 17.34
C VAL A 261 19.66 2.44 17.18
N GLU A 262 19.82 1.14 17.46
CA GLU A 262 21.10 0.44 17.26
C GLU A 262 21.56 0.41 15.80
N LEU A 263 20.69 0.07 14.85
CA LEU A 263 21.11 -0.17 13.45
C LEU A 263 21.32 1.11 12.66
N TRP A 264 20.59 2.19 12.98
CA TRP A 264 20.55 3.39 12.14
C TRP A 264 21.07 4.66 12.83
N LEU A 265 21.09 4.68 14.17
CA LEU A 265 21.51 5.85 14.97
C LEU A 265 22.71 5.55 15.90
N ASP A 266 23.41 4.42 15.69
CA ASP A 266 24.56 3.96 16.48
C ASP A 266 24.30 3.81 17.99
N GLY A 267 23.04 3.65 18.39
CA GLY A 267 22.61 3.62 19.80
C GLY A 267 22.29 5.01 20.39
N GLU A 268 22.53 6.09 19.66
CA GLU A 268 22.21 7.46 20.08
C GLU A 268 20.76 7.84 19.76
N LYS A 269 20.20 8.82 20.48
CA LYS A 269 18.87 9.35 20.18
C LYS A 269 18.96 10.28 18.97
N ALA A 270 17.95 10.23 18.10
CA ALA A 270 17.81 11.20 17.01
C ALA A 270 17.79 12.64 17.54
N HIS A 271 18.37 13.57 16.78
CA HIS A 271 18.54 14.97 17.19
C HIS A 271 17.22 15.68 17.50
N SER A 272 16.13 15.26 16.85
CA SER A 272 14.78 15.80 17.02
C SER A 272 13.82 14.68 17.43
N VAL A 273 12.81 15.03 18.25
CA VAL A 273 11.66 14.14 18.46
C VAL A 273 10.78 14.08 17.22
N GLU A 274 10.06 12.98 17.05
CA GLU A 274 9.10 12.81 15.95
C GLU A 274 8.01 13.89 16.02
N TYR A 275 7.73 14.60 14.92
CA TYR A 275 6.95 15.85 14.95
C TYR A 275 5.57 15.73 15.61
N TRP A 276 4.93 14.56 15.55
CA TRP A 276 3.60 14.29 16.09
C TRP A 276 3.57 14.11 17.62
N GLN A 277 4.72 13.93 18.27
CA GLN A 277 4.80 13.71 19.73
C GLN A 277 4.32 14.93 20.53
N ARG A 278 4.44 16.14 19.95
CA ARG A 278 3.92 17.38 20.54
C ARG A 278 2.39 17.40 20.69
N ASP A 279 1.68 16.64 19.86
CA ASP A 279 0.22 16.70 19.71
C ASP A 279 -0.52 15.65 20.55
N ILE A 280 0.21 14.79 21.28
CA ILE A 280 -0.35 13.64 22.02
C ILE A 280 -0.06 13.66 23.53
N GLY A 281 0.49 14.76 24.05
CA GLY A 281 0.90 14.90 25.46
C GLY A 281 -0.22 14.86 26.51
N GLU A 282 -1.51 14.74 26.12
CA GLU A 282 -2.60 14.41 27.07
C GLU A 282 -2.63 12.92 27.44
N PHE A 283 -1.88 12.06 26.71
CA PHE A 283 -1.87 10.61 26.91
C PHE A 283 -0.53 10.11 27.45
N ASP A 284 -0.57 9.41 28.58
CA ASP A 284 0.53 8.58 29.08
C ASP A 284 0.55 7.24 28.32
N LEU A 285 1.04 7.27 27.06
CA LEU A 285 0.98 6.11 26.16
C LEU A 285 1.88 4.96 26.60
N ASP A 286 2.98 5.23 27.29
CA ASP A 286 3.82 4.17 27.87
C ASP A 286 3.05 3.38 28.95
N LYS A 287 2.35 4.08 29.85
CA LYS A 287 1.45 3.45 30.83
C LYS A 287 0.26 2.75 30.17
N VAL A 288 -0.36 3.32 29.14
CA VAL A 288 -1.44 2.65 28.40
C VAL A 288 -0.94 1.36 27.69
N ARG A 289 0.28 1.40 27.13
CA ARG A 289 0.92 0.24 26.45
C ARG A 289 1.33 -0.87 27.42
N SER A 290 1.69 -0.51 28.65
CA SER A 290 2.10 -1.44 29.72
C SER A 290 0.97 -1.85 30.68
N HIS A 291 -0.19 -1.18 30.63
CA HIS A 291 -1.32 -1.52 31.48
C HIS A 291 -1.89 -2.90 31.12
N ASP A 292 -1.72 -3.82 32.06
CA ASP A 292 -2.35 -5.14 32.05
C ASP A 292 -3.66 -5.09 32.85
N ASN A 293 -4.76 -5.50 32.22
CA ASN A 293 -6.08 -5.66 32.82
C ASN A 293 -6.31 -7.10 33.33
N GLY A 294 -5.36 -8.01 33.12
CA GLY A 294 -5.46 -9.44 33.44
C GLY A 294 -6.05 -10.31 32.32
N ASN A 295 -6.56 -9.70 31.24
CA ASN A 295 -7.32 -10.38 30.19
C ASN A 295 -6.44 -10.83 29.00
N GLY A 296 -5.12 -10.93 29.19
CA GLY A 296 -4.20 -11.51 28.21
C GLY A 296 -3.69 -10.59 27.09
N ILE A 297 -4.00 -9.29 27.18
CA ILE A 297 -3.51 -8.29 26.23
C ILE A 297 -1.99 -8.15 26.30
N ILE A 298 -1.41 -8.07 27.50
CA ILE A 298 0.04 -7.88 27.69
C ILE A 298 0.76 -9.24 27.63
N THR A 299 1.64 -9.42 26.64
CA THR A 299 2.30 -10.71 26.36
C THR A 299 3.16 -11.26 27.49
N GLY A 300 3.63 -10.41 28.41
CA GLY A 300 4.67 -10.75 29.39
C GLY A 300 6.10 -10.76 28.84
N HIS A 301 6.29 -10.50 27.54
CA HIS A 301 7.62 -10.36 26.95
C HIS A 301 8.34 -9.10 27.51
N PRO A 302 9.64 -9.17 27.89
CA PRO A 302 10.31 -8.08 28.60
C PRO A 302 10.44 -6.76 27.83
N VAL A 303 10.62 -6.80 26.50
CA VAL A 303 10.72 -5.60 25.65
C VAL A 303 9.42 -5.25 24.91
N GLU A 304 8.78 -6.21 24.22
CA GLU A 304 7.61 -5.99 23.36
C GLU A 304 6.26 -6.38 24.04
N PRO A 305 5.66 -5.56 24.93
CA PRO A 305 4.49 -5.94 25.72
C PRO A 305 3.25 -6.24 24.87
N LEU A 306 3.07 -5.58 23.71
CA LEU A 306 1.94 -5.82 22.81
C LEU A 306 2.25 -6.84 21.71
N TYR A 307 3.46 -6.77 21.13
CA TYR A 307 3.83 -7.54 19.94
C TYR A 307 4.36 -8.95 20.25
N GLY A 308 5.12 -9.12 21.33
CA GLY A 308 5.84 -10.35 21.64
C GLY A 308 6.93 -10.73 20.62
N LEU A 309 7.62 -11.84 20.89
CA LEU A 309 8.79 -12.34 20.15
C LEU A 309 8.61 -12.41 18.62
N THR A 310 7.41 -12.78 18.18
CA THR A 310 7.10 -13.02 16.76
C THR A 310 6.30 -11.89 16.11
N TYR A 311 6.07 -10.76 16.79
CA TYR A 311 5.23 -9.64 16.30
C TYR A 311 3.87 -10.12 15.75
N LEU A 312 3.23 -9.40 14.82
CA LEU A 312 1.96 -9.85 14.24
C LEU A 312 2.18 -10.88 13.11
N PRO A 313 1.16 -11.70 12.78
CA PRO A 313 1.23 -12.62 11.64
C PRO A 313 1.49 -11.88 10.31
N LYS A 314 0.92 -10.66 10.17
CA LYS A 314 0.98 -9.86 8.95
C LYS A 314 0.87 -8.36 9.25
N LYS A 315 1.20 -7.52 8.25
CA LYS A 315 0.87 -6.09 8.17
C LYS A 315 -0.50 -5.76 8.76
N PHE A 316 -0.55 -4.72 9.60
CA PHE A 316 -1.76 -4.22 10.23
C PHE A 316 -1.97 -2.75 9.85
N LYS A 317 -3.20 -2.37 9.48
CA LYS A 317 -3.56 -1.05 8.99
C LYS A 317 -4.66 -0.42 9.83
N ILE A 318 -4.49 0.85 10.18
CA ILE A 318 -5.51 1.64 10.89
C ILE A 318 -5.84 2.90 10.07
N ALA A 319 -7.09 3.33 10.10
CA ALA A 319 -7.52 4.63 9.59
C ALA A 319 -8.54 5.24 10.55
N PHE A 320 -8.48 6.55 10.74
CA PHE A 320 -9.50 7.34 11.40
C PHE A 320 -10.25 8.18 10.37
N THR A 321 -11.50 8.53 10.69
CA THR A 321 -12.26 9.57 9.98
C THR A 321 -13.34 10.18 10.87
N VAL A 322 -14.09 11.13 10.34
CA VAL A 322 -15.27 11.75 10.95
C VAL A 322 -16.56 11.25 10.26
N PRO A 323 -17.75 11.44 10.85
CA PRO A 323 -19.01 10.98 10.27
C PRO A 323 -19.26 11.58 8.89
N GLY A 324 -19.35 10.73 7.87
CA GLY A 324 -19.65 11.12 6.48
C GLY A 324 -18.44 11.34 5.57
N ASP A 325 -17.21 11.50 6.08
CA ASP A 325 -15.99 11.57 5.24
C ASP A 325 -15.39 10.17 5.07
N ASN A 326 -15.35 9.65 3.84
CA ASN A 326 -14.67 8.40 3.49
C ASN A 326 -13.51 8.57 2.49
N GLY A 327 -12.93 9.78 2.38
CA GLY A 327 -11.73 10.05 1.58
C GLY A 327 -10.53 9.15 1.94
N VAL A 328 -10.49 8.63 3.18
CA VAL A 328 -9.50 7.65 3.66
C VAL A 328 -9.70 6.21 3.16
N ASP A 329 -10.85 5.89 2.55
CA ASP A 329 -11.24 4.52 2.17
C ASP A 329 -11.24 3.58 3.40
N LEU A 330 -12.06 3.92 4.40
CA LEU A 330 -12.05 3.37 5.76
C LEU A 330 -12.10 1.84 5.79
N TYR A 331 -12.95 1.26 4.94
CA TYR A 331 -13.29 -0.16 4.92
C TYR A 331 -12.16 -1.09 4.41
N ILE A 332 -11.02 -0.57 3.94
CA ILE A 332 -9.88 -1.38 3.44
C ILE A 332 -8.79 -1.68 4.50
N ASN A 333 -9.02 -1.23 5.74
CA ASN A 333 -8.07 -1.27 6.86
C ASN A 333 -8.37 -2.45 7.80
N ASP A 334 -7.38 -2.91 8.57
CA ASP A 334 -7.59 -3.97 9.57
C ASP A 334 -8.47 -3.45 10.71
N ILE A 335 -8.30 -2.17 11.09
CA ILE A 335 -9.25 -1.37 11.88
C ILE A 335 -9.56 -0.05 11.16
N GLY A 336 -10.81 0.37 11.15
CA GLY A 336 -11.21 1.75 10.87
C GLY A 336 -11.96 2.34 12.07
N CYS A 337 -11.67 3.59 12.42
CA CYS A 337 -12.26 4.32 13.54
C CYS A 337 -13.00 5.55 13.05
N VAL A 338 -14.24 5.76 13.48
CA VAL A 338 -15.04 6.96 13.17
C VAL A 338 -15.27 7.74 14.45
N VAL A 339 -14.82 9.00 14.50
CA VAL A 339 -15.02 9.89 15.65
C VAL A 339 -16.51 10.14 15.87
N ILE A 340 -16.99 9.91 17.09
CA ILE A 340 -18.36 10.25 17.52
C ILE A 340 -18.26 11.35 18.58
N MET A 341 -18.92 12.48 18.32
CA MET A 341 -19.04 13.60 19.25
C MET A 341 -20.30 13.46 20.12
N GLU A 342 -20.33 14.15 21.26
CA GLU A 342 -21.58 14.45 21.95
C GLU A 342 -22.37 15.55 21.21
N PRO A 343 -23.67 15.77 21.54
CA PRO A 343 -24.50 16.80 20.90
C PRO A 343 -24.04 18.25 21.08
N ASP A 344 -23.02 18.52 21.89
CA ASP A 344 -22.39 19.83 22.03
C ASP A 344 -21.43 20.16 20.86
N GLY A 345 -21.04 19.17 20.06
CA GLY A 345 -20.04 19.30 18.98
C GLY A 345 -18.59 19.45 19.47
N GLU A 346 -18.37 19.52 20.78
CA GLU A 346 -17.09 19.84 21.41
C GLU A 346 -16.50 18.64 22.16
N THR A 347 -17.33 17.82 22.81
CA THR A 347 -16.89 16.70 23.64
C THR A 347 -16.81 15.40 22.83
N LEU A 348 -15.65 14.74 22.84
CA LEU A 348 -15.47 13.41 22.25
C LEU A 348 -16.20 12.34 23.08
N LYS A 349 -17.29 11.78 22.52
CA LYS A 349 -18.05 10.68 23.09
C LYS A 349 -17.29 9.35 23.01
N GLY A 350 -16.69 9.10 21.84
CA GLY A 350 -15.98 7.85 21.55
C GLY A 350 -15.86 7.58 20.05
N PHE A 351 -15.83 6.29 19.69
CA PHE A 351 -15.53 5.85 18.33
C PHE A 351 -16.43 4.69 17.89
N ASN A 352 -16.95 4.78 16.66
CA ASN A 352 -17.44 3.62 15.93
C ASN A 352 -16.25 2.86 15.32
N LEU A 353 -16.23 1.54 15.44
CA LEU A 353 -15.13 0.68 14.98
C LEU A 353 -15.59 -0.27 13.86
N VAL A 354 -14.83 -0.29 12.77
CA VAL A 354 -14.94 -1.32 11.72
C VAL A 354 -13.69 -2.20 11.70
N VAL A 355 -13.83 -3.50 11.45
CA VAL A 355 -12.72 -4.47 11.52
C VAL A 355 -12.65 -5.43 10.33
N GLY A 356 -11.45 -5.89 10.01
CA GLY A 356 -11.26 -6.99 9.05
C GLY A 356 -11.29 -6.58 7.57
N GLY A 357 -10.90 -5.35 7.23
CA GLY A 357 -10.74 -4.92 5.83
C GLY A 357 -9.40 -5.35 5.20
N GLY A 358 -9.38 -5.59 3.89
CA GLY A 358 -8.12 -5.81 3.17
C GLY A 358 -8.21 -6.26 1.72
N MET A 359 -7.52 -5.51 0.86
CA MET A 359 -7.55 -5.69 -0.59
C MET A 359 -6.83 -6.95 -1.12
N GLY A 360 -5.59 -7.20 -0.72
CA GLY A 360 -4.73 -8.18 -1.41
C GLY A 360 -5.28 -9.62 -1.46
N ARG A 361 -5.25 -10.19 -2.66
CA ARG A 361 -5.58 -11.59 -2.99
C ARG A 361 -4.52 -12.19 -3.94
N THR A 362 -4.67 -13.47 -4.27
CA THR A 362 -3.90 -14.17 -5.30
C THR A 362 -4.85 -14.57 -6.44
N HIS A 363 -4.39 -14.46 -7.69
CA HIS A 363 -5.17 -14.93 -8.85
C HIS A 363 -5.34 -16.46 -8.82
N LYS A 364 -6.53 -16.93 -9.20
CA LYS A 364 -6.90 -18.37 -9.23
C LYS A 364 -6.76 -19.10 -7.89
N LYS A 365 -6.89 -18.38 -6.77
CA LYS A 365 -6.86 -18.95 -5.42
C LYS A 365 -7.95 -18.29 -4.58
N GLU A 366 -9.17 -18.80 -4.70
CA GLU A 366 -10.37 -18.13 -4.15
C GLU A 366 -10.46 -18.21 -2.61
N ALA A 367 -9.65 -19.05 -1.96
CA ALA A 367 -9.31 -18.93 -0.53
C ALA A 367 -8.60 -17.60 -0.18
N THR A 368 -8.29 -16.76 -1.18
CA THR A 368 -7.81 -15.38 -1.02
C THR A 368 -8.69 -14.42 -1.83
N PHE A 369 -9.41 -13.56 -1.12
CA PHE A 369 -10.45 -12.69 -1.66
C PHE A 369 -10.24 -11.25 -1.16
N ALA A 370 -10.66 -10.24 -1.92
CA ALA A 370 -10.73 -8.88 -1.39
C ALA A 370 -11.88 -8.77 -0.37
N ARG A 371 -11.73 -7.94 0.66
CA ARG A 371 -12.76 -7.78 1.69
C ARG A 371 -12.83 -6.33 2.20
N ALA A 372 -14.06 -5.86 2.44
CA ALA A 372 -14.33 -4.71 3.28
C ALA A 372 -14.28 -5.11 4.78
N ALA A 373 -14.28 -4.10 5.65
CA ALA A 373 -14.44 -4.26 7.08
C ALA A 373 -15.92 -4.36 7.47
N ASP A 374 -16.25 -5.11 8.53
CA ASP A 374 -17.60 -5.11 9.12
C ASP A 374 -17.68 -4.13 10.29
N HIS A 375 -18.89 -3.75 10.69
CA HIS A 375 -19.12 -2.95 11.90
C HIS A 375 -18.92 -3.81 13.15
N LEU A 376 -17.90 -3.51 13.95
CA LEU A 376 -17.69 -4.14 15.25
C LEU A 376 -18.69 -3.59 16.28
N GLY A 377 -18.84 -2.26 16.33
CA GLY A 377 -19.73 -1.53 17.24
C GLY A 377 -19.13 -0.19 17.66
N PHE A 378 -19.57 0.33 18.80
CA PHE A 378 -19.16 1.59 19.40
C PHE A 378 -18.32 1.36 20.68
N VAL A 379 -17.32 2.22 20.92
CA VAL A 379 -16.54 2.26 22.17
C VAL A 379 -16.42 3.69 22.70
N LYS A 380 -16.54 3.87 24.02
CA LYS A 380 -16.44 5.19 24.69
C LYS A 380 -15.00 5.73 24.70
N LYS A 381 -14.83 7.06 24.78
CA LYS A 381 -13.51 7.75 24.82
C LYS A 381 -12.53 7.08 25.80
N ALA A 382 -13.00 6.75 26.99
CA ALA A 382 -12.19 6.18 28.07
C ALA A 382 -11.68 4.75 27.80
N ASP A 383 -12.43 3.97 27.02
CA ASP A 383 -12.16 2.54 26.78
C ASP A 383 -11.43 2.29 25.43
N PHE A 384 -11.35 3.33 24.59
CA PHE A 384 -10.83 3.23 23.22
C PHE A 384 -9.47 2.53 23.10
N PHE A 385 -8.46 2.95 23.87
CA PHE A 385 -7.12 2.37 23.75
C PHE A 385 -7.07 0.89 24.19
N GLU A 386 -7.91 0.48 25.14
CA GLU A 386 -7.98 -0.91 25.61
C GLU A 386 -8.67 -1.79 24.56
N ALA A 387 -9.79 -1.33 23.98
CA ALA A 387 -10.42 -1.99 22.84
C ALA A 387 -9.49 -2.11 21.62
N MET A 388 -8.68 -1.08 21.32
CA MET A 388 -7.69 -1.16 20.25
C MET A 388 -6.60 -2.20 20.56
N LYS A 389 -6.05 -2.21 21.79
CA LYS A 389 -5.11 -3.25 22.24
C LYS A 389 -5.71 -4.65 22.15
N ALA A 390 -6.99 -4.82 22.52
CA ALA A 390 -7.72 -6.09 22.42
C ALA A 390 -7.76 -6.61 20.97
N ILE A 391 -8.15 -5.77 20.00
CA ILE A 391 -8.18 -6.17 18.58
C ILE A 391 -6.78 -6.54 18.05
N LEU A 392 -5.72 -5.87 18.52
CA LEU A 392 -4.34 -6.25 18.21
C LEU A 392 -3.95 -7.60 18.83
N ALA A 393 -4.30 -7.84 20.10
CA ALA A 393 -4.03 -9.11 20.79
C ALA A 393 -4.76 -10.28 20.13
N VAL A 394 -6.03 -10.11 19.75
CA VAL A 394 -6.80 -11.09 18.96
C VAL A 394 -6.07 -11.39 17.64
N GLN A 395 -5.62 -10.38 16.88
CA GLN A 395 -4.86 -10.63 15.64
C GLN A 395 -3.48 -11.28 15.89
N ARG A 396 -2.81 -10.97 17.01
CA ARG A 396 -1.50 -11.55 17.40
C ARG A 396 -1.62 -13.04 17.67
N ASP A 397 -2.62 -13.43 18.46
CA ASP A 397 -2.76 -14.77 19.02
C ASP A 397 -3.60 -15.69 18.12
N HIS A 398 -4.60 -15.14 17.42
CA HIS A 398 -5.55 -15.92 16.62
C HIS A 398 -5.36 -15.82 15.11
N GLY A 399 -4.63 -14.82 14.61
CA GLY A 399 -4.35 -14.72 13.17
C GLY A 399 -3.47 -15.87 12.66
N ASN A 400 -3.75 -16.34 11.44
CA ASN A 400 -3.05 -17.47 10.81
C ASN A 400 -1.55 -17.19 10.60
N ARG A 401 -0.67 -18.08 11.06
CA ARG A 401 0.80 -18.03 10.87
C ARG A 401 1.37 -19.18 10.03
N GLU A 402 0.55 -20.18 9.72
CA GLU A 402 0.86 -21.30 8.82
C GLU A 402 0.98 -20.83 7.37
N VAL A 403 0.04 -20.02 6.91
CA VAL A 403 -0.12 -19.59 5.51
C VAL A 403 -0.18 -18.07 5.41
N ARG A 404 0.94 -17.47 4.98
CA ARG A 404 1.11 -16.00 4.84
C ARG A 404 0.02 -15.29 4.02
N ALA A 405 -0.63 -16.00 3.10
CA ALA A 405 -1.68 -15.46 2.25
C ALA A 405 -3.01 -15.21 2.99
N SER A 406 -3.29 -16.00 4.04
CA SER A 406 -4.44 -15.91 4.94
C SER A 406 -4.13 -15.21 6.28
N ALA A 407 -2.90 -14.75 6.51
CA ALA A 407 -2.43 -14.17 7.78
C ALA A 407 -2.98 -12.77 8.16
N ARG A 408 -3.93 -12.18 7.41
CA ARG A 408 -4.54 -10.87 7.69
C ARG A 408 -5.79 -10.99 8.55
N LEU A 409 -6.08 -9.96 9.36
CA LEU A 409 -7.26 -9.91 10.24
C LEU A 409 -8.57 -10.19 9.49
N LYS A 410 -8.71 -9.74 8.24
CA LYS A 410 -9.87 -10.02 7.38
C LYS A 410 -10.25 -11.50 7.26
N TYR A 411 -9.28 -12.42 7.36
CA TYR A 411 -9.54 -13.85 7.27
C TYR A 411 -9.98 -14.42 8.61
N LEU A 412 -9.40 -13.97 9.72
CA LEU A 412 -9.88 -14.31 11.07
C LEU A 412 -11.33 -13.84 11.26
N VAL A 413 -11.63 -12.57 10.95
CA VAL A 413 -13.00 -12.02 11.02
C VAL A 413 -13.97 -12.79 10.11
N HIS A 414 -13.55 -13.15 8.88
CA HIS A 414 -14.36 -13.97 7.98
C HIS A 414 -14.59 -15.41 8.49
N THR A 415 -13.56 -16.05 9.05
CA THR A 415 -13.63 -17.43 9.55
C THR A 415 -14.46 -17.55 10.83
N LEU A 416 -14.45 -16.54 11.71
CA LEU A 416 -15.27 -16.55 12.92
C LEU A 416 -16.69 -16.03 12.69
N GLY A 417 -16.87 -15.09 11.74
CA GLY A 417 -18.04 -14.22 11.68
C GLY A 417 -17.88 -13.03 12.64
N ILE A 418 -18.53 -11.90 12.33
CA ILE A 418 -18.34 -10.65 13.08
C ILE A 418 -18.78 -10.74 14.55
N ASP A 419 -19.82 -11.52 14.85
CA ASP A 419 -20.34 -11.63 16.23
C ASP A 419 -19.43 -12.47 17.12
N SER A 420 -19.00 -13.65 16.64
CA SER A 420 -17.94 -14.46 17.27
C SER A 420 -16.66 -13.65 17.46
N PHE A 421 -16.27 -12.85 16.46
CA PHE A 421 -15.10 -11.99 16.55
C PHE A 421 -15.27 -10.86 17.57
N ARG A 422 -16.49 -10.30 17.71
CA ARG A 422 -16.81 -9.31 18.73
C ARG A 422 -16.65 -9.91 20.13
N THR A 423 -17.25 -11.06 20.40
CA THR A 423 -17.10 -11.75 21.70
C THR A 423 -15.63 -12.05 22.01
N LEU A 424 -14.86 -12.55 21.04
CA LEU A 424 -13.43 -12.76 21.23
C LEU A 424 -12.65 -11.44 21.49
N VAL A 425 -13.06 -10.30 20.94
CA VAL A 425 -12.48 -8.99 21.31
C VAL A 425 -12.93 -8.56 22.71
N GLU A 426 -14.18 -8.81 23.09
CA GLU A 426 -14.75 -8.51 24.41
C GLU A 426 -14.03 -9.30 25.52
N ASP A 427 -13.62 -10.55 25.27
CA ASP A 427 -12.83 -11.38 26.18
C ASP A 427 -11.46 -10.75 26.53
N TYR A 428 -10.74 -10.19 25.55
CA TYR A 428 -9.48 -9.46 25.80
C TYR A 428 -9.73 -8.05 26.37
N HIS A 429 -10.81 -7.37 25.95
CA HIS A 429 -11.15 -6.01 26.38
C HIS A 429 -11.67 -5.96 27.83
N GLY A 430 -12.33 -7.02 28.30
CA GLY A 430 -12.97 -7.10 29.63
C GLY A 430 -14.31 -6.37 29.71
N LYS A 431 -14.86 -5.91 28.59
CA LYS A 431 -16.14 -5.18 28.47
C LYS A 431 -16.80 -5.46 27.13
N ALA A 432 -18.14 -5.47 27.11
CA ALA A 432 -18.92 -5.50 25.88
C ALA A 432 -18.63 -4.28 24.99
N ILE A 433 -18.69 -4.47 23.67
CA ILE A 433 -18.70 -3.40 22.67
C ILE A 433 -20.16 -2.93 22.51
N GLU A 434 -20.38 -1.62 22.52
CA GLU A 434 -21.74 -1.06 22.43
C GLU A 434 -22.29 -1.13 20.99
N PRO A 435 -23.61 -1.08 20.79
CA PRO A 435 -24.19 -1.03 19.44
C PRO A 435 -23.66 0.15 18.62
N TRP A 436 -23.45 -0.09 17.33
CA TRP A 436 -22.94 0.91 16.37
C TRP A 436 -23.78 2.20 16.38
N ALA A 437 -23.12 3.34 16.60
CA ALA A 437 -23.77 4.65 16.62
C ALA A 437 -24.23 5.07 15.20
N PRO A 438 -25.40 5.72 15.03
CA PRO A 438 -25.84 6.21 13.72
C PRO A 438 -24.84 7.17 13.07
N LEU A 439 -24.69 7.08 11.75
CA LEU A 439 -23.85 7.98 10.93
C LEU A 439 -24.69 8.57 9.79
N PRO A 440 -24.33 9.76 9.27
CA PRO A 440 -24.84 10.25 7.99
C PRO A 440 -24.30 9.38 6.82
N PRO A 441 -24.89 9.48 5.61
CA PRO A 441 -24.35 8.85 4.41
C PRO A 441 -22.89 9.25 4.17
N TRP A 442 -22.09 8.30 3.69
CA TRP A 442 -20.69 8.53 3.36
C TRP A 442 -20.54 9.32 2.07
N LYS A 443 -19.41 10.01 1.95
CA LYS A 443 -18.97 10.71 0.75
C LYS A 443 -17.48 10.47 0.54
N TYR A 444 -17.09 10.20 -0.70
CA TYR A 444 -15.68 10.24 -1.07
C TYR A 444 -15.25 11.71 -1.20
N LEU A 445 -14.49 12.21 -0.23
CA LEU A 445 -13.94 13.57 -0.23
C LEU A 445 -12.45 13.53 -0.57
N ASP A 446 -12.09 14.01 -1.76
CA ASP A 446 -10.69 14.05 -2.22
C ASP A 446 -9.90 15.27 -1.70
N TRP A 447 -10.61 16.28 -1.18
CA TRP A 447 -10.07 17.53 -0.65
C TRP A 447 -9.17 18.32 -1.61
N MET A 448 -9.40 18.17 -2.92
CA MET A 448 -8.69 18.94 -3.96
C MET A 448 -9.27 20.35 -4.14
N GLY A 449 -8.46 21.31 -4.61
CA GLY A 449 -8.82 22.72 -4.75
C GLY A 449 -8.61 23.55 -3.49
N TRP A 450 -9.10 24.80 -3.51
CA TRP A 450 -9.03 25.72 -2.37
C TRP A 450 -10.11 25.43 -1.32
N HIS A 451 -9.72 25.39 -0.05
CA HIS A 451 -10.60 25.25 1.11
C HIS A 451 -10.21 26.27 2.19
N GLU A 452 -11.17 26.74 2.99
CA GLU A 452 -10.85 27.51 4.20
C GLU A 452 -10.35 26.59 5.30
N GLN A 453 -9.30 27.00 6.03
CA GLN A 453 -8.75 26.22 7.14
C GLN A 453 -9.56 26.41 8.44
N GLY A 454 -10.35 27.48 8.55
CA GLY A 454 -11.20 27.76 9.72
C GLY A 454 -10.52 28.56 10.85
N ASP A 455 -9.23 28.88 10.69
CA ASP A 455 -8.42 29.77 11.55
C ASP A 455 -8.05 31.10 10.85
N GLY A 456 -8.72 31.41 9.74
CA GLY A 456 -8.40 32.55 8.86
C GLY A 456 -7.34 32.26 7.78
N LYS A 457 -6.77 31.05 7.75
CA LYS A 457 -5.89 30.58 6.67
C LYS A 457 -6.63 29.75 5.63
N LEU A 458 -5.93 29.39 4.55
CA LEU A 458 -6.41 28.56 3.46
C LEU A 458 -5.61 27.24 3.37
N MET A 459 -6.26 26.23 2.79
CA MET A 459 -5.64 25.00 2.31
C MET A 459 -5.81 24.87 0.80
N LEU A 460 -4.87 24.23 0.12
CA LEU A 460 -4.91 23.98 -1.32
C LEU A 460 -4.55 22.52 -1.63
N GLY A 461 -5.54 21.73 -2.04
CA GLY A 461 -5.35 20.37 -2.53
C GLY A 461 -4.87 20.35 -3.99
N ILE A 462 -3.67 19.82 -4.22
CA ILE A 462 -3.01 19.71 -5.53
C ILE A 462 -3.11 18.26 -5.99
N ASN A 463 -3.71 18.04 -7.16
CA ASN A 463 -3.87 16.70 -7.73
C ASN A 463 -2.55 16.19 -8.32
N VAL A 464 -1.98 15.14 -7.71
CA VAL A 464 -0.73 14.52 -8.18
C VAL A 464 -1.05 13.21 -8.89
N VAL A 465 -0.91 13.18 -10.22
CA VAL A 465 -1.25 12.01 -11.04
C VAL A 465 -0.46 10.78 -10.58
N SER A 466 -1.18 9.78 -10.06
CA SER A 466 -0.59 8.60 -9.41
C SER A 466 0.43 8.91 -8.30
N GLY A 467 0.44 10.11 -7.70
CA GLY A 467 1.31 10.48 -6.59
C GLY A 467 2.82 10.57 -6.88
N ARG A 468 3.26 10.65 -8.13
CA ARG A 468 4.67 10.89 -8.47
C ARG A 468 5.01 12.38 -8.35
N ILE A 469 6.00 12.72 -7.54
CA ILE A 469 6.55 14.07 -7.40
C ILE A 469 7.94 14.07 -8.01
N SER A 470 8.02 14.66 -9.20
CA SER A 470 9.22 14.79 -10.04
C SER A 470 9.04 16.00 -10.96
N ASP A 471 10.11 16.41 -11.64
CA ASP A 471 10.04 17.38 -12.73
C ASP A 471 10.10 16.66 -14.09
N THR A 472 9.27 17.08 -15.05
CA THR A 472 9.37 16.76 -16.48
C THR A 472 9.66 18.03 -17.28
N ALA A 473 9.67 17.97 -18.62
CA ALA A 473 9.80 19.17 -19.44
C ALA A 473 8.52 20.06 -19.41
N GLU A 474 7.37 19.46 -19.09
CA GLU A 474 6.04 20.07 -19.11
C GLU A 474 5.53 20.44 -17.70
N VAL A 475 5.86 19.64 -16.68
CA VAL A 475 5.36 19.81 -15.31
C VAL A 475 6.51 19.70 -14.31
N ARG A 476 6.79 20.80 -13.60
CA ARG A 476 7.89 20.91 -12.64
C ARG A 476 7.40 20.88 -11.20
N LEU A 477 6.69 19.79 -10.86
CA LEU A 477 6.00 19.66 -9.59
C LEU A 477 6.96 19.64 -8.39
N LYS A 478 8.12 18.99 -8.52
CA LYS A 478 9.09 18.89 -7.43
C LYS A 478 9.71 20.26 -7.14
N THR A 479 10.20 20.96 -8.17
CA THR A 479 10.68 22.35 -8.03
C THR A 479 9.60 23.23 -7.41
N CYS A 480 8.36 23.18 -7.92
CA CYS A 480 7.29 24.06 -7.46
C CYS A 480 6.98 23.87 -5.97
N LEU A 481 6.89 22.63 -5.50
CA LEU A 481 6.65 22.34 -4.08
C LEU A 481 7.81 22.84 -3.21
N ARG A 482 9.06 22.68 -3.66
CA ARG A 482 10.23 23.23 -2.96
C ARG A 482 10.17 24.75 -2.87
N VAL A 483 9.86 25.44 -3.98
CA VAL A 483 9.68 26.90 -4.02
C VAL A 483 8.53 27.37 -3.10
N LEU A 484 7.42 26.63 -3.05
CA LEU A 484 6.28 26.94 -2.19
C LEU A 484 6.58 26.74 -0.69
N VAL A 485 7.34 25.69 -0.35
CA VAL A 485 7.83 25.45 1.02
C VAL A 485 8.83 26.53 1.43
N ASP A 486 9.92 26.71 0.66
CA ASP A 486 11.03 27.60 1.03
C ASP A 486 10.62 29.09 1.07
N ARG A 487 9.58 29.49 0.33
CA ARG A 487 9.10 30.89 0.26
C ARG A 487 8.02 31.26 1.27
N TYR A 488 7.17 30.32 1.67
CA TYR A 488 5.96 30.61 2.47
C TYR A 488 5.82 29.73 3.73
N ASP A 489 6.81 28.88 4.05
CA ASP A 489 6.81 27.96 5.21
C ASP A 489 5.56 27.06 5.28
N LEU A 490 5.20 26.47 4.13
CA LEU A 490 4.00 25.64 4.01
C LEU A 490 4.25 24.20 4.48
N ASP A 491 3.44 23.78 5.45
CA ASP A 491 3.23 22.37 5.74
C ASP A 491 2.32 21.73 4.67
N MET A 492 2.44 20.41 4.48
CA MET A 492 1.54 19.66 3.61
C MET A 492 0.97 18.40 4.29
N ILE A 493 -0.18 17.93 3.81
CA ILE A 493 -0.81 16.68 4.21
C ILE A 493 -1.00 15.79 2.98
N LEU A 494 -0.40 14.61 2.97
CA LEU A 494 -0.54 13.64 1.89
C LEU A 494 -1.94 12.99 1.93
N THR A 495 -2.59 12.82 0.78
CA THR A 495 -3.93 12.24 0.70
C THR A 495 -3.91 10.72 0.52
N ALA A 496 -5.00 10.05 0.91
CA ALA A 496 -5.19 8.65 0.54
C ALA A 496 -5.43 8.46 -0.97
N SER A 497 -5.77 9.52 -1.71
CA SER A 497 -5.81 9.58 -3.18
C SER A 497 -4.43 9.79 -3.84
N GLN A 498 -3.33 9.70 -3.08
CA GLN A 498 -1.94 9.87 -3.55
C GLN A 498 -1.55 11.31 -3.93
N SER A 499 -2.47 12.26 -3.82
CA SER A 499 -2.28 13.70 -3.96
C SER A 499 -1.74 14.32 -2.65
N LEU A 500 -1.69 15.66 -2.58
CA LEU A 500 -1.34 16.39 -1.35
C LEU A 500 -2.23 17.63 -1.16
N VAL A 501 -2.31 18.10 0.08
CA VAL A 501 -2.96 19.36 0.48
C VAL A 501 -1.91 20.23 1.16
N LEU A 502 -1.59 21.38 0.55
CA LEU A 502 -0.82 22.45 1.21
C LEU A 502 -1.72 23.13 2.25
N ARG A 503 -1.18 23.48 3.41
CA ARG A 503 -1.94 24.15 4.49
C ARG A 503 -1.22 25.39 5.02
N ASN A 504 -1.90 26.11 5.91
CA ASN A 504 -1.46 27.38 6.51
C ASN A 504 -1.28 28.57 5.53
N ILE A 505 -1.79 28.49 4.29
CA ILE A 505 -1.59 29.54 3.28
C ILE A 505 -2.35 30.81 3.71
N ALA A 506 -1.70 31.97 3.73
CA ALA A 506 -2.38 33.23 4.04
C ALA A 506 -3.29 33.66 2.87
N PRO A 507 -4.49 34.22 3.10
CA PRO A 507 -5.40 34.61 2.02
C PRO A 507 -4.80 35.61 0.99
N ALA A 508 -3.81 36.41 1.40
CA ALA A 508 -3.10 37.34 0.52
C ALA A 508 -2.20 36.63 -0.51
N ASP A 509 -1.60 35.49 -0.14
CA ASP A 509 -0.67 34.73 -1.00
C ASP A 509 -1.39 33.86 -2.04
N ARG A 510 -2.73 33.77 -2.00
CA ARG A 510 -3.52 32.93 -2.90
C ARG A 510 -3.15 33.14 -4.38
N MET A 511 -3.08 34.39 -4.84
CA MET A 511 -2.77 34.70 -6.24
C MET A 511 -1.33 34.35 -6.62
N THR A 512 -0.37 34.52 -5.70
CA THR A 512 1.04 34.21 -5.97
C THR A 512 1.33 32.71 -5.88
N VAL A 513 0.61 31.96 -5.04
CA VAL A 513 0.59 30.48 -5.07
C VAL A 513 0.01 29.99 -6.40
N GLU A 514 -1.15 30.49 -6.83
CA GLU A 514 -1.74 30.14 -8.13
C GLU A 514 -0.83 30.47 -9.32
N SER A 515 -0.09 31.59 -9.26
CA SER A 515 0.91 31.94 -10.28
C SER A 515 2.08 30.95 -10.27
N THR A 516 2.64 30.66 -9.08
CA THR A 516 3.77 29.73 -8.92
C THR A 516 3.43 28.35 -9.48
N LEU A 517 2.21 27.84 -9.26
CA LEU A 517 1.74 26.57 -9.83
C LEU A 517 1.72 26.61 -11.37
N LYS A 518 1.13 27.65 -11.96
CA LYS A 518 1.01 27.81 -13.42
C LYS A 518 2.37 28.00 -14.10
N GLU A 519 3.29 28.73 -13.47
CA GLU A 519 4.69 28.90 -13.90
C GLU A 519 5.46 27.56 -13.98
N HIS A 520 5.03 26.55 -13.20
CA HIS A 520 5.61 25.21 -13.19
C HIS A 520 4.75 24.17 -13.93
N GLY A 521 3.76 24.59 -14.72
CA GLY A 521 2.90 23.71 -15.52
C GLY A 521 1.87 22.91 -14.71
N ILE A 522 1.66 23.26 -13.43
CA ILE A 522 0.70 22.57 -12.56
C ILE A 522 -0.68 23.18 -12.76
N LYS A 523 -1.61 22.33 -13.19
CA LYS A 523 -3.03 22.64 -13.37
C LYS A 523 -3.74 22.97 -12.07
N MET A 524 -4.64 23.95 -12.12
CA MET A 524 -5.69 24.12 -11.11
C MET A 524 -6.72 22.98 -11.23
N ILE A 525 -7.48 22.74 -10.16
CA ILE A 525 -8.33 21.54 -10.05
C ILE A 525 -9.49 21.51 -11.07
N ASP A 526 -9.92 22.66 -11.54
CA ASP A 526 -10.91 22.87 -12.60
C ASP A 526 -10.36 22.58 -14.01
N GLU A 527 -9.04 22.52 -14.18
CA GLU A 527 -8.36 22.13 -15.42
C GLU A 527 -8.04 20.62 -15.48
N VAL A 528 -8.32 19.87 -14.41
CA VAL A 528 -8.09 18.42 -14.27
C VAL A 528 -9.40 17.66 -14.51
N ASP A 529 -9.39 16.70 -15.42
CA ASP A 529 -10.59 15.90 -15.72
C ASP A 529 -10.98 14.99 -14.54
N ALA A 530 -12.29 14.72 -14.41
CA ALA A 530 -12.85 14.02 -13.26
C ALA A 530 -12.32 12.58 -13.12
N ILE A 531 -12.06 11.89 -14.24
CA ILE A 531 -11.47 10.55 -14.25
C ILE A 531 -10.05 10.60 -13.70
N THR A 532 -9.21 11.54 -14.15
CA THR A 532 -7.85 11.73 -13.61
C THR A 532 -7.86 12.08 -12.14
N ARG A 533 -8.72 13.02 -11.71
CA ARG A 533 -8.91 13.41 -10.30
C ARG A 533 -9.34 12.24 -9.41
N LYS A 534 -10.13 11.30 -9.93
CA LYS A 534 -10.60 10.10 -9.22
C LYS A 534 -9.74 8.85 -9.47
N SER A 535 -8.67 8.95 -10.28
CA SER A 535 -7.77 7.84 -10.62
C SER A 535 -6.64 7.62 -9.63
N ILE A 536 -6.35 6.37 -9.27
CA ILE A 536 -5.12 6.01 -8.54
C ILE A 536 -4.45 4.74 -9.07
N ALA A 537 -3.11 4.73 -9.10
CA ALA A 537 -2.30 3.61 -9.57
C ALA A 537 -1.21 3.22 -8.57
N CYS A 538 -0.77 1.95 -8.60
CA CYS A 538 0.42 1.53 -7.85
C CYS A 538 1.69 1.64 -8.70
N PRO A 539 2.90 1.77 -8.12
CA PRO A 539 4.14 1.90 -8.88
C PRO A 539 4.37 0.82 -9.93
N ALA A 540 4.05 -0.44 -9.62
CA ALA A 540 4.26 -1.59 -10.51
C ALA A 540 5.71 -1.64 -11.05
N PHE A 541 5.92 -1.74 -12.37
CA PHE A 541 7.24 -1.74 -12.97
C PHE A 541 7.90 -0.34 -12.95
N PRO A 542 9.24 -0.25 -12.94
CA PRO A 542 10.19 -1.36 -12.99
C PRO A 542 10.48 -2.01 -11.63
N LEU A 543 10.28 -1.30 -10.51
CA LEU A 543 10.90 -1.67 -9.22
C LEU A 543 10.06 -2.60 -8.33
N CYS A 544 8.76 -2.79 -8.59
CA CYS A 544 7.96 -3.74 -7.80
C CYS A 544 8.26 -5.17 -8.23
N GLY A 545 8.93 -5.95 -7.37
CA GLY A 545 9.20 -7.38 -7.57
C GLY A 545 7.96 -8.26 -7.75
N LEU A 546 6.75 -7.74 -7.49
CA LEU A 546 5.48 -8.48 -7.58
C LEU A 546 4.61 -8.09 -8.79
N ALA A 547 5.04 -7.13 -9.63
CA ALA A 547 4.25 -6.68 -10.77
C ALA A 547 4.21 -7.70 -11.92
N MET A 548 3.02 -7.91 -12.50
CA MET A 548 2.75 -8.75 -13.67
C MET A 548 2.58 -7.92 -14.95
N THR A 549 2.11 -6.68 -14.80
CA THR A 549 2.00 -5.64 -15.85
C THR A 549 2.22 -4.25 -15.23
N GLU A 550 2.13 -3.20 -16.04
CA GLU A 550 2.21 -1.79 -15.63
C GLU A 550 1.07 -1.35 -14.68
N ALA A 551 1.15 -0.12 -14.20
CA ALA A 551 0.03 0.61 -13.62
C ALA A 551 0.28 2.12 -13.66
N GLU A 552 1.16 2.65 -12.80
CA GLU A 552 1.48 4.09 -12.72
C GLU A 552 1.89 4.69 -14.06
N ARG A 553 2.76 4.00 -14.82
CA ARG A 553 3.30 4.50 -16.09
C ARG A 553 2.30 4.52 -17.25
N VAL A 554 1.14 3.85 -17.10
CA VAL A 554 0.07 3.78 -18.11
C VAL A 554 -1.23 4.44 -17.66
N GLN A 555 -1.37 4.80 -16.38
CA GLN A 555 -2.59 5.44 -15.86
C GLN A 555 -3.00 6.72 -16.62
N PRO A 556 -2.09 7.60 -17.08
CA PRO A 556 -2.48 8.78 -17.87
C PRO A 556 -3.15 8.41 -19.20
N ASP A 557 -2.68 7.37 -19.89
CA ASP A 557 -3.25 6.90 -21.14
C ASP A 557 -4.54 6.10 -20.91
N ILE A 558 -4.63 5.29 -19.85
CA ILE A 558 -5.90 4.69 -19.38
C ILE A 558 -6.96 5.79 -19.16
N ASN A 559 -6.62 6.88 -18.48
CA ASN A 559 -7.53 8.01 -18.27
C ASN A 559 -7.91 8.67 -19.60
N ALA A 560 -6.96 8.87 -20.52
CA ALA A 560 -7.22 9.45 -21.84
C ALA A 560 -8.18 8.60 -22.67
N LYS A 561 -7.98 7.27 -22.69
CA LYS A 561 -8.82 6.26 -23.35
C LYS A 561 -10.24 6.22 -22.78
N LEU A 562 -10.37 6.12 -21.45
CA LEU A 562 -11.67 6.18 -20.76
C LEU A 562 -12.46 7.46 -21.12
N ASN A 563 -11.79 8.62 -21.02
CA ASN A 563 -12.39 9.90 -21.41
C ASN A 563 -12.73 9.98 -22.91
N ALA A 564 -11.98 9.29 -23.79
CA ALA A 564 -12.27 9.25 -25.23
C ALA A 564 -13.55 8.47 -25.52
N VAL A 565 -13.76 7.32 -24.88
CA VAL A 565 -14.99 6.53 -24.99
C VAL A 565 -16.19 7.30 -24.42
N LEU A 566 -16.03 7.93 -23.24
CA LEU A 566 -17.07 8.79 -22.66
C LEU A 566 -17.46 9.93 -23.62
N ARG A 567 -16.48 10.63 -24.23
CA ARG A 567 -16.75 11.66 -25.25
C ARG A 567 -17.45 11.10 -26.49
N LYS A 568 -17.02 9.93 -27.01
CA LYS A 568 -17.66 9.24 -28.15
C LYS A 568 -19.13 8.91 -27.86
N LEU A 569 -19.44 8.53 -26.62
CA LEU A 569 -20.80 8.25 -26.17
C LEU A 569 -21.60 9.51 -25.75
N GLY A 570 -21.03 10.72 -25.79
CA GLY A 570 -21.69 11.95 -25.35
C GLY A 570 -21.84 12.08 -23.84
N MET A 571 -21.00 11.37 -23.08
CA MET A 571 -20.99 11.26 -21.61
C MET A 571 -19.83 12.06 -20.99
N ALA A 572 -19.46 13.19 -21.59
CA ALA A 572 -18.25 13.94 -21.24
C ALA A 572 -18.28 14.59 -19.84
N ASN A 573 -19.45 14.60 -19.18
CA ASN A 573 -19.65 15.11 -17.82
C ASN A 573 -19.90 13.98 -16.80
N ASP A 574 -20.02 12.73 -17.24
CA ASP A 574 -20.17 11.57 -16.37
C ASP A 574 -18.79 11.15 -15.83
N ASP A 575 -18.72 10.75 -14.56
CA ASP A 575 -17.47 10.30 -13.94
C ASP A 575 -17.65 9.03 -13.08
N PHE A 576 -16.53 8.47 -12.63
CA PHE A 576 -16.48 7.33 -11.72
C PHE A 576 -15.08 7.19 -11.09
N VAL A 577 -15.00 6.45 -9.98
CA VAL A 577 -13.71 6.08 -9.35
C VAL A 577 -13.06 4.93 -10.10
N THR A 578 -11.93 5.20 -10.77
CA THR A 578 -11.11 4.20 -11.50
C THR A 578 -9.77 3.92 -10.83
N ARG A 579 -9.30 2.67 -10.85
CA ARG A 579 -8.08 2.27 -10.09
C ARG A 579 -7.29 1.15 -10.78
N THR A 580 -5.97 1.32 -10.94
CA THR A 580 -5.09 0.36 -11.64
C THR A 580 -4.04 -0.25 -10.72
N THR A 581 -3.83 -1.56 -10.79
CA THR A 581 -2.73 -2.23 -10.09
C THR A 581 -2.06 -3.29 -10.95
N GLY A 582 -0.72 -3.32 -10.97
CA GLY A 582 0.03 -4.25 -11.80
C GLY A 582 0.00 -5.72 -11.34
N CYS A 583 -0.67 -6.05 -10.23
CA CYS A 583 -0.81 -7.41 -9.68
C CYS A 583 -1.95 -7.48 -8.63
N PRO A 584 -2.47 -8.67 -8.27
CA PRO A 584 -3.63 -8.82 -7.37
C PRO A 584 -3.40 -8.47 -5.88
N ASN A 585 -2.25 -7.89 -5.53
CA ASN A 585 -1.99 -7.37 -4.17
C ASN A 585 -2.86 -6.15 -3.80
N GLY A 586 -3.48 -5.49 -4.78
CA GLY A 586 -4.44 -4.41 -4.55
C GLY A 586 -3.85 -3.16 -3.88
N CYS A 587 -2.60 -2.81 -4.21
CA CYS A 587 -1.89 -1.66 -3.61
C CYS A 587 -2.57 -0.31 -3.92
N ALA A 588 -3.25 -0.21 -5.06
CA ALA A 588 -4.08 0.93 -5.47
C ALA A 588 -5.56 0.80 -5.05
N ARG A 589 -5.88 -0.09 -4.09
CA ARG A 589 -7.26 -0.33 -3.60
C ARG A 589 -8.32 -0.60 -4.73
N PRO A 590 -8.00 -1.42 -5.76
CA PRO A 590 -8.86 -1.56 -6.94
C PRO A 590 -10.24 -2.15 -6.63
N TYR A 591 -10.34 -3.01 -5.61
CA TYR A 591 -11.57 -3.74 -5.30
C TYR A 591 -12.65 -2.90 -4.62
N MET A 592 -12.43 -1.60 -4.41
CA MET A 592 -13.45 -0.63 -4.03
C MET A 592 -13.80 0.35 -5.16
N ALA A 593 -13.14 0.23 -6.33
CA ALA A 593 -13.41 1.08 -7.50
C ALA A 593 -14.72 0.67 -8.17
N GLU A 594 -15.35 1.62 -8.85
CA GLU A 594 -16.50 1.37 -9.71
C GLU A 594 -16.08 0.60 -10.97
N ILE A 595 -14.88 0.89 -11.47
CA ILE A 595 -14.17 0.13 -12.52
C ILE A 595 -12.67 0.05 -12.19
N ALA A 596 -12.07 -1.13 -12.29
CA ALA A 596 -10.64 -1.33 -11.98
C ALA A 596 -9.93 -2.34 -12.88
N PHE A 597 -8.64 -2.07 -13.11
CA PHE A 597 -7.75 -2.86 -13.94
C PHE A 597 -6.70 -3.55 -13.05
N VAL A 598 -6.78 -4.88 -12.95
CA VAL A 598 -5.99 -5.71 -12.01
C VAL A 598 -5.08 -6.65 -12.79
N GLY A 599 -3.81 -6.27 -12.92
CA GLY A 599 -2.81 -6.94 -13.75
C GLY A 599 -2.72 -8.45 -13.55
N SER A 600 -2.92 -9.19 -14.64
CA SER A 600 -3.12 -10.66 -14.67
C SER A 600 -2.18 -11.40 -15.63
N GLY A 601 -1.33 -10.65 -16.33
CA GLY A 601 -0.24 -11.14 -17.17
C GLY A 601 0.43 -10.00 -17.95
N PRO A 602 1.47 -10.27 -18.75
CA PRO A 602 2.12 -9.25 -19.58
C PRO A 602 1.12 -8.57 -20.53
N ASN A 603 1.08 -7.23 -20.49
CA ASN A 603 0.12 -6.36 -21.18
C ASN A 603 -1.36 -6.76 -21.01
N ALA A 604 -1.73 -7.31 -19.84
CA ALA A 604 -3.08 -7.82 -19.59
C ALA A 604 -3.59 -7.59 -18.16
N TYR A 605 -4.89 -7.33 -18.05
CA TYR A 605 -5.59 -7.06 -16.80
C TYR A 605 -6.81 -7.97 -16.65
N GLN A 606 -7.16 -8.30 -15.41
CA GLN A 606 -8.50 -8.70 -15.03
C GLN A 606 -9.32 -7.44 -14.78
N LEU A 607 -10.47 -7.33 -15.43
CA LEU A 607 -11.44 -6.25 -15.18
C LEU A 607 -12.25 -6.55 -13.90
N TRP A 608 -12.52 -5.50 -13.13
CA TRP A 608 -13.36 -5.52 -11.92
C TRP A 608 -14.34 -4.34 -11.98
N LEU A 609 -15.58 -4.55 -11.53
CA LEU A 609 -16.69 -3.60 -11.63
C LEU A 609 -17.53 -3.57 -10.34
N GLY A 610 -18.32 -2.52 -10.14
CA GLY A 610 -19.41 -2.52 -9.13
C GLY A 610 -19.01 -2.21 -7.69
N GLY A 611 -17.83 -1.61 -7.47
CA GLY A 611 -17.54 -0.92 -6.20
C GLY A 611 -18.50 0.25 -5.96
N SER A 612 -18.31 0.96 -4.84
CA SER A 612 -19.21 2.05 -4.41
C SER A 612 -18.57 3.42 -4.65
N PRO A 613 -19.31 4.44 -5.14
CA PRO A 613 -18.74 5.77 -5.44
C PRO A 613 -18.30 6.53 -4.17
N ASP A 614 -18.88 6.19 -3.00
CA ASP A 614 -18.46 6.65 -1.68
C ASP A 614 -17.47 5.70 -0.97
N GLN A 615 -17.17 4.53 -1.56
CA GLN A 615 -16.40 3.42 -0.99
C GLN A 615 -16.91 2.90 0.37
N ALA A 616 -18.21 3.00 0.68
CA ALA A 616 -18.81 2.61 1.95
C ALA A 616 -19.01 1.08 2.13
N GLY A 617 -17.93 0.31 1.93
CA GLY A 617 -17.90 -1.12 2.27
C GLY A 617 -18.37 -2.07 1.16
N ARG A 618 -18.96 -1.59 0.05
CA ARG A 618 -19.21 -2.47 -1.11
C ARG A 618 -17.93 -2.70 -1.90
N THR A 619 -17.42 -3.93 -1.84
CA THR A 619 -16.37 -4.41 -2.76
C THR A 619 -16.95 -4.71 -4.14
N GLY A 620 -16.27 -4.26 -5.19
CA GLY A 620 -16.56 -4.67 -6.56
C GLY A 620 -16.26 -6.16 -6.81
N GLN A 621 -16.77 -6.67 -7.93
CA GLN A 621 -16.68 -8.06 -8.34
C GLN A 621 -15.79 -8.21 -9.60
N PRO A 622 -15.13 -9.37 -9.80
CA PRO A 622 -14.39 -9.66 -11.01
C PRO A 622 -15.34 -10.00 -12.17
N THR A 623 -14.98 -9.59 -13.38
CA THR A 623 -15.54 -10.19 -14.61
C THR A 623 -14.78 -11.47 -14.99
N SER A 624 -15.40 -12.30 -15.83
CA SER A 624 -14.81 -13.42 -16.58
C SER A 624 -13.64 -13.00 -17.48
N LEU A 625 -13.59 -11.74 -17.93
CA LEU A 625 -12.47 -11.11 -18.66
C LEU A 625 -11.20 -11.02 -17.79
N PHE A 626 -10.57 -12.18 -17.60
CA PHE A 626 -9.40 -12.37 -16.76
C PHE A 626 -8.10 -11.85 -17.40
N LYS A 627 -8.07 -11.69 -18.73
CA LYS A 627 -6.92 -11.20 -19.51
C LYS A 627 -7.35 -10.27 -20.65
N MET A 628 -8.13 -9.25 -20.34
CA MET A 628 -8.32 -8.09 -21.22
C MET A 628 -6.93 -7.55 -21.59
N LYS A 629 -6.61 -7.38 -22.89
CA LYS A 629 -5.35 -6.71 -23.25
C LYS A 629 -5.45 -5.23 -22.93
N TYR A 630 -4.29 -4.60 -22.76
CA TYR A 630 -4.24 -3.14 -22.71
C TYR A 630 -4.77 -2.49 -23.99
N ASP A 631 -4.51 -3.14 -25.12
CA ASP A 631 -4.82 -2.63 -26.45
C ASP A 631 -6.33 -2.77 -26.78
N ASP A 632 -7.02 -3.71 -26.11
CA ASP A 632 -8.48 -3.95 -26.23
C ASP A 632 -9.33 -3.06 -25.29
N LEU A 633 -8.72 -2.10 -24.58
CA LEU A 633 -9.36 -1.40 -23.45
C LEU A 633 -10.62 -0.62 -23.87
N GLU A 634 -10.53 0.20 -24.92
CA GLU A 634 -11.66 0.99 -25.43
C GLU A 634 -12.84 0.09 -25.85
N ASP A 635 -12.56 -0.94 -26.65
CA ASP A 635 -13.55 -1.92 -27.13
C ASP A 635 -14.19 -2.70 -25.97
N THR A 636 -13.45 -2.89 -24.86
CA THR A 636 -13.98 -3.54 -23.65
C THR A 636 -14.90 -2.62 -22.84
N VAL A 637 -14.60 -1.32 -22.72
CA VAL A 637 -15.38 -0.40 -21.86
C VAL A 637 -16.54 0.29 -22.57
N GLU A 638 -16.50 0.41 -23.90
CA GLU A 638 -17.60 1.00 -24.68
C GLU A 638 -18.97 0.31 -24.52
N PRO A 639 -19.10 -1.03 -24.60
CA PRO A 639 -20.38 -1.68 -24.34
C PRO A 639 -20.85 -1.46 -22.88
N ILE A 640 -19.95 -1.47 -21.91
CA ILE A 640 -20.27 -1.23 -20.48
C ILE A 640 -20.85 0.18 -20.28
N PHE A 641 -20.19 1.21 -20.83
CA PHE A 641 -20.67 2.59 -20.73
C PHE A 641 -21.93 2.82 -21.57
N THR A 642 -22.09 2.12 -22.70
CA THR A 642 -23.33 2.15 -23.49
C THR A 642 -24.50 1.52 -22.72
N MET A 643 -24.28 0.42 -22.01
CA MET A 643 -25.25 -0.19 -21.10
C MET A 643 -25.64 0.78 -19.98
N TRP A 644 -24.66 1.38 -19.30
CA TRP A 644 -24.87 2.35 -18.23
C TRP A 644 -25.69 3.54 -18.72
N LYS A 645 -25.30 4.15 -19.85
CA LYS A 645 -26.01 5.28 -20.48
C LYS A 645 -27.49 4.97 -20.79
N THR A 646 -27.77 3.75 -21.25
CA THR A 646 -29.10 3.36 -21.77
C THR A 646 -30.01 2.69 -20.74
N GLN A 647 -29.45 2.17 -19.64
CA GLN A 647 -30.18 1.38 -18.63
C GLN A 647 -30.03 1.91 -17.20
N ARG A 648 -29.41 3.08 -16.99
CA ARG A 648 -29.45 3.78 -15.71
C ARG A 648 -30.85 4.30 -15.38
N LEU A 649 -31.27 4.19 -14.12
CA LEU A 649 -32.60 4.58 -13.65
C LEU A 649 -32.77 6.10 -13.53
N THR A 650 -31.67 6.80 -13.23
CA THR A 650 -31.61 8.25 -13.08
C THR A 650 -30.35 8.80 -13.75
N ALA A 651 -30.29 10.11 -13.99
CA ALA A 651 -29.14 10.74 -14.63
C ALA A 651 -27.88 10.75 -13.73
N ASP A 652 -28.06 10.58 -12.42
CA ASP A 652 -27.04 10.62 -11.37
C ASP A 652 -26.68 9.23 -10.80
N GLU A 653 -27.28 8.13 -11.30
CA GLU A 653 -26.88 6.78 -10.90
C GLU A 653 -25.44 6.49 -11.35
N ALA A 654 -24.54 6.37 -10.38
CA ALA A 654 -23.12 6.12 -10.59
C ALA A 654 -22.85 4.74 -11.24
N LEU A 655 -21.74 4.62 -11.98
CA LEU A 655 -21.36 3.39 -12.69
C LEU A 655 -21.29 2.18 -11.75
N GLY A 656 -20.76 2.38 -10.54
CA GLY A 656 -20.63 1.33 -9.54
C GLY A 656 -21.97 0.82 -9.00
N ASP A 657 -22.93 1.72 -8.79
CA ASP A 657 -24.29 1.36 -8.36
C ASP A 657 -25.09 0.71 -9.49
N PHE A 658 -24.95 1.24 -10.71
CA PHE A 658 -25.48 0.62 -11.93
C PHE A 658 -25.02 -0.83 -12.09
N CYS A 659 -23.70 -1.07 -12.11
CA CYS A 659 -23.13 -2.41 -12.27
C CYS A 659 -23.50 -3.35 -11.11
N HIS A 660 -23.67 -2.83 -9.89
CA HIS A 660 -24.17 -3.61 -8.76
C HIS A 660 -25.65 -4.01 -8.93
N ARG A 661 -26.50 -3.07 -9.37
CA ARG A 661 -27.94 -3.28 -9.58
C ARG A 661 -28.24 -4.27 -10.72
N VAL A 662 -27.57 -4.14 -11.87
CA VAL A 662 -27.80 -5.07 -13.00
C VAL A 662 -27.10 -6.42 -12.81
N SER A 663 -26.08 -6.47 -11.95
CA SER A 663 -25.14 -7.58 -11.74
C SER A 663 -24.17 -7.83 -12.89
N ILE A 664 -22.97 -8.34 -12.55
CA ILE A 664 -21.88 -8.57 -13.52
C ILE A 664 -22.30 -9.50 -14.67
N PRO A 665 -22.99 -10.64 -14.47
CA PRO A 665 -23.42 -11.49 -15.58
C PRO A 665 -24.37 -10.81 -16.58
N ALA A 666 -25.10 -9.76 -16.18
CA ALA A 666 -25.93 -8.98 -17.10
C ALA A 666 -25.11 -7.94 -17.89
N VAL A 667 -24.04 -7.39 -17.30
CA VAL A 667 -23.07 -6.56 -18.01
C VAL A 667 -22.34 -7.40 -19.04
N GLU A 668 -21.83 -8.57 -18.65
CA GLU A 668 -21.11 -9.48 -19.54
C GLU A 668 -21.99 -9.92 -20.73
N LYS A 669 -23.25 -10.29 -20.48
CA LYS A 669 -24.24 -10.61 -21.53
C LYS A 669 -24.60 -9.42 -22.44
N TYR A 670 -24.27 -8.19 -22.08
CA TYR A 670 -24.42 -7.01 -22.95
C TYR A 670 -23.13 -6.71 -23.76
N MET A 671 -22.02 -7.35 -23.41
CA MET A 671 -20.74 -7.28 -24.14
C MET A 671 -20.60 -8.39 -25.19
N GLU A 672 -21.46 -9.42 -25.12
CA GLU A 672 -21.61 -10.53 -26.08
C GLU A 672 -22.54 -10.19 -27.27
#